data_AF-A0A2D9KMT1-F1
#
_entry.id   AF-A0A2D9KMT1-F1
#
_cell.length_a   1.000
_cell.length_b   1.000
_cell.length_c   1.000
_cell.angle_alpha   90.00
_cell.angle_beta   90.00
_cell.angle_gamma   90.00
#
_symmetry.space_group_name_H-M   'P 1'
#
loop_
_entity.id
_entity.type
_entity.pdbx_description
1 polymer ?
#
loop_
_entity_poly.entity_id
_entity_poly.type
_entity_poly.pdbx_seq_one_letter_code
_entity_poly.pdbx_strand_id
1 'polypeptide(L)'
;MTRSPITSSQLYSLAGLKEIHQQFQTVCQNTNSDKEIVFEKFLPTVFGIGDSYQELKNRYLSETRLSTFRVKFIQRFILRKDKPTVLPHLPQILKSSPYKANAIPSLFDFATFILNLDETQWPAWSIAFTQFMLYPELRSDHFNAPSWRFLDKSIEPLSQKESGLYTQSPERQRLRTGFNHTDPVQPSSYAQEEAGYCLKCHKRHKDSCRKGLSTPLTSVDDLPGCPLDQKISEMFEQIESGNLLTALALIMVDNPLVALTGHRICNDCQKSCIFQNQTAVDIPQAETRLLLDVLGLPYGFEIYSLLTRWNPFHPQPLPKQPNNKSIAIVGLGPAGVGLAHEMLRKGYQTMLFEGLKIDPIPQHLIGSNHAFDLIKEWSSLTQNLENRTIKGFGGVAEYGITARWDKNFLTLVRIILERNTSYHYTDGVRIGKTLSIQDLFDRGFDHVSLCTGAGKPKNLPNTDLPKGVRMGVDFLMGLHQRPLPDVFLQNPIQLPTYVYGAGLTAIDTATEVLAAYPVQVAAIAKAAATNSKKIKHIPKPILETFLDHAHQLAQAKAPTEQKQLLQKWGGVTVLYHRDLPQAPSYRQSRHELANALSEGIQIRDQISLVSWHKTQDQLQSITVLDHLTNQHKTLPTHNLFLALGTKPNFNALKDINSQSIQWLTANQAHQTPTKNPKDPQPFFIQFLGDTHAISALGDLHPTYEGSVVKALASAKYAAPQIDQLLHKSNSKPVNLRKFTQSFQARLTDLQQIAPDQVLVTIQALEHLKNYQLGHFYKIQCYPNSTHTFLKGQAISPFDINPQTGTFKAIIKGSRQSKDLEQIYLMGPVGAPLQLSPSAQVQVVTANTDYYLLSLTKTLASRNQLASYTVQKSDTDQTNLFDLFFPTAPQTTATPITDLLISGTHLTYEIATRAQQKNIRIHQKMGGPLQCMMGGICAHCLKPNPASPGQWLYACQGQFINFTQTSGHL
;
A
#
# COMPACT_ATOMS: atom_id res chain seq x y z
N MET A 1 -38.47 -21.27 -10.38
CA MET A 1 -37.73 -21.72 -9.18
C MET A 1 -38.52 -21.29 -7.95
N THR A 2 -38.81 -22.21 -7.03
CA THR A 2 -39.46 -21.89 -5.75
C THR A 2 -38.44 -21.30 -4.76
N ARG A 3 -38.87 -20.34 -3.92
CA ARG A 3 -37.99 -19.52 -3.09
C ARG A 3 -37.56 -20.22 -1.79
N SER A 4 -36.60 -21.14 -1.86
CA SER A 4 -35.71 -21.38 -0.71
C SER A 4 -34.72 -20.22 -0.59
N PRO A 5 -34.42 -19.69 0.61
CA PRO A 5 -33.40 -18.65 0.77
C PRO A 5 -32.02 -19.20 0.43
N ILE A 6 -31.22 -18.43 -0.31
CA ILE A 6 -29.88 -18.84 -0.72
C ILE A 6 -28.94 -18.94 0.48
N THR A 7 -28.17 -20.02 0.56
CA THR A 7 -27.29 -20.31 1.70
C THR A 7 -25.82 -20.09 1.39
N SER A 8 -25.03 -19.78 2.43
CA SER A 8 -23.57 -19.77 2.38
C SER A 8 -22.97 -21.11 1.92
N SER A 9 -23.60 -22.24 2.29
CA SER A 9 -23.16 -23.57 1.82
C SER A 9 -23.34 -23.74 0.30
N GLN A 10 -24.48 -23.32 -0.27
CA GLN A 10 -24.69 -23.33 -1.72
C GLN A 10 -23.71 -22.41 -2.45
N LEU A 11 -23.44 -21.24 -1.90
CA LEU A 11 -22.56 -20.24 -2.52
C LEU A 11 -21.06 -20.52 -2.37
N TYR A 12 -20.62 -21.38 -1.44
CA TYR A 12 -19.19 -21.56 -1.15
C TYR A 12 -18.68 -23.02 -1.11
N SER A 13 -19.56 -24.01 -0.92
CA SER A 13 -19.15 -25.43 -1.05
C SER A 13 -19.01 -25.83 -2.53
N LEU A 14 -18.07 -26.72 -2.84
CA LEU A 14 -17.92 -27.25 -4.21
C LEU A 14 -19.16 -28.04 -4.69
N ALA A 15 -19.97 -28.58 -3.78
CA ALA A 15 -21.25 -29.20 -4.12
C ALA A 15 -22.26 -28.15 -4.63
N GLY A 16 -22.45 -27.06 -3.88
CA GLY A 16 -23.33 -25.96 -4.28
C GLY A 16 -22.88 -25.25 -5.56
N LEU A 17 -21.57 -25.03 -5.74
CA LEU A 17 -21.05 -24.45 -6.99
C LEU A 17 -21.33 -25.35 -8.21
N LYS A 18 -21.27 -26.68 -8.06
CA LYS A 18 -21.65 -27.64 -9.12
C LYS A 18 -23.15 -27.59 -9.41
N GLU A 19 -23.99 -27.52 -8.36
CA GLU A 19 -25.44 -27.38 -8.50
C GLU A 19 -25.81 -26.11 -9.29
N ILE A 20 -25.27 -24.96 -8.90
CA ILE A 20 -25.45 -23.67 -9.60
C ILE A 20 -24.99 -23.76 -11.06
N HIS A 21 -23.86 -24.42 -11.33
CA HIS A 21 -23.37 -24.62 -12.70
C HIS A 21 -24.31 -25.50 -13.55
N GLN A 22 -24.79 -26.61 -12.98
CA GLN A 22 -25.71 -27.53 -13.66
C GLN A 22 -27.05 -26.84 -13.94
N GLN A 23 -27.63 -26.13 -12.96
CA GLN A 23 -28.85 -25.34 -13.16
C GLN A 23 -28.67 -24.32 -14.30
N PHE A 24 -27.55 -23.58 -14.32
CA PHE A 24 -27.25 -22.63 -15.40
C PHE A 24 -27.13 -23.31 -16.77
N GLN A 25 -26.45 -24.45 -16.87
CA GLN A 25 -26.34 -25.22 -18.11
C GLN A 25 -27.70 -25.69 -18.63
N THR A 26 -28.57 -26.21 -17.76
CA THR A 26 -29.93 -26.63 -18.13
C THR A 26 -30.78 -25.45 -18.64
N VAL A 27 -30.67 -24.25 -18.03
CA VAL A 27 -31.38 -23.07 -18.55
C VAL A 27 -30.83 -22.63 -19.92
N CYS A 28 -29.52 -22.71 -20.15
CA CYS A 28 -28.95 -22.43 -21.48
C CYS A 28 -29.50 -23.40 -22.55
N GLN A 29 -29.50 -24.70 -22.26
CA GLN A 29 -30.01 -25.75 -23.15
C GLN A 29 -31.50 -25.56 -23.46
N ASN A 30 -32.32 -25.24 -22.46
CA ASN A 30 -33.77 -25.10 -22.60
C ASN A 30 -34.24 -23.81 -23.29
N THR A 31 -33.38 -22.78 -23.39
CA THR A 31 -33.77 -21.45 -23.91
C THR A 31 -33.26 -21.13 -25.31
N ASN A 32 -32.33 -21.92 -25.85
CA ASN A 32 -31.68 -21.72 -27.15
C ASN A 32 -31.28 -20.25 -27.40
N SER A 33 -30.84 -19.57 -26.35
CA SER A 33 -30.51 -18.14 -26.28
C SER A 33 -29.02 -17.98 -25.99
N ASP A 34 -28.45 -16.83 -26.36
CA ASP A 34 -27.07 -16.50 -26.03
C ASP A 34 -26.82 -16.61 -24.52
N LYS A 35 -25.66 -17.18 -24.17
CA LYS A 35 -25.24 -17.52 -22.80
C LYS A 35 -25.21 -16.30 -21.89
N GLU A 36 -24.87 -15.17 -22.46
CA GLU A 36 -24.89 -13.82 -21.90
C GLU A 36 -26.31 -13.42 -21.47
N ILE A 37 -27.29 -13.54 -22.37
CA ILE A 37 -28.71 -13.22 -22.12
C ILE A 37 -29.30 -14.14 -21.05
N VAL A 38 -28.90 -15.42 -21.03
CA VAL A 38 -29.30 -16.38 -20.00
C VAL A 38 -28.71 -16.01 -18.64
N PHE A 39 -27.43 -15.66 -18.59
CA PHE A 39 -26.70 -15.29 -17.38
C PHE A 39 -27.27 -14.02 -16.71
N GLU A 40 -27.59 -13.01 -17.51
CA GLU A 40 -28.24 -11.76 -17.10
C GLU A 40 -29.61 -11.96 -16.43
N LYS A 41 -30.31 -13.05 -16.73
CA LYS A 41 -31.59 -13.42 -16.08
C LYS A 41 -31.40 -14.41 -14.92
N PHE A 42 -30.43 -15.32 -15.05
CA PHE A 42 -30.15 -16.37 -14.08
C PHE A 42 -29.67 -15.82 -12.74
N LEU A 43 -28.61 -14.99 -12.71
CA LEU A 43 -28.06 -14.50 -11.43
C LEU A 43 -29.03 -13.64 -10.62
N PRO A 44 -29.75 -12.66 -11.20
CA PRO A 44 -30.78 -11.91 -10.47
C PRO A 44 -31.93 -12.78 -9.95
N THR A 45 -32.24 -13.89 -10.63
CA THR A 45 -33.23 -14.87 -10.16
C THR A 45 -32.70 -15.67 -8.97
N VAL A 46 -31.44 -16.13 -9.02
CA VAL A 46 -30.77 -16.90 -7.94
C VAL A 46 -30.64 -16.08 -6.65
N PHE A 47 -30.32 -14.79 -6.74
CA PHE A 47 -30.20 -13.90 -5.58
C PHE A 47 -31.53 -13.19 -5.20
N GLY A 48 -32.56 -13.28 -6.04
CA GLY A 48 -33.87 -12.65 -5.78
C GLY A 48 -33.89 -11.12 -5.96
N ILE A 49 -33.05 -10.57 -6.83
CA ILE A 49 -32.77 -9.13 -6.98
C ILE A 49 -33.21 -8.53 -8.32
N GLY A 50 -34.12 -9.19 -9.04
CA GLY A 50 -34.52 -8.82 -10.40
C GLY A 50 -34.88 -7.34 -10.58
N ASP A 51 -35.67 -6.78 -9.66
CA ASP A 51 -36.16 -5.40 -9.74
C ASP A 51 -35.02 -4.38 -9.55
N SER A 52 -34.20 -4.54 -8.51
CA SER A 52 -33.02 -3.69 -8.27
C SER A 52 -31.98 -3.78 -9.39
N TYR A 53 -31.85 -4.96 -10.02
CA TYR A 53 -30.96 -5.11 -11.16
C TYR A 53 -31.54 -4.45 -12.43
N GLN A 54 -32.85 -4.55 -12.67
CA GLN A 54 -33.49 -3.85 -13.79
C GLN A 54 -33.42 -2.32 -13.62
N GLU A 55 -33.53 -1.81 -12.40
CA GLU A 55 -33.30 -0.39 -12.10
C GLU A 55 -31.86 0.04 -12.44
N LEU A 56 -30.86 -0.77 -12.07
CA LEU A 56 -29.47 -0.52 -12.45
C LEU A 56 -29.26 -0.55 -13.97
N LYS A 57 -29.85 -1.53 -14.69
CA LYS A 57 -29.84 -1.56 -16.18
C LYS A 57 -30.46 -0.29 -16.76
N ASN A 58 -31.61 0.15 -16.22
CA ASN A 58 -32.28 1.37 -16.67
C ASN A 58 -31.39 2.62 -16.50
N ARG A 59 -30.63 2.73 -15.40
CA ARG A 59 -29.67 3.82 -15.14
C ARG A 59 -28.46 3.85 -16.09
N TYR A 60 -28.07 2.72 -16.67
CA TYR A 60 -27.11 2.69 -17.78
C TYR A 60 -27.77 3.02 -19.12
N LEU A 61 -28.94 2.45 -19.38
CA LEU A 61 -29.61 2.58 -20.68
C LEU A 61 -30.16 3.98 -20.96
N SER A 62 -30.56 4.74 -19.93
CA SER A 62 -31.02 6.14 -20.07
C SER A 62 -30.01 7.03 -20.80
N GLU A 63 -28.71 6.78 -20.61
CA GLU A 63 -27.61 7.60 -21.12
C GLU A 63 -27.18 7.21 -22.56
N THR A 64 -27.81 6.19 -23.14
CA THR A 64 -27.46 5.66 -24.46
C THR A 64 -27.69 6.70 -25.58
N ARG A 65 -28.59 7.68 -25.39
CA ARG A 65 -28.71 8.82 -26.32
C ARG A 65 -27.50 9.76 -26.26
N LEU A 66 -26.94 10.05 -25.08
CA LEU A 66 -25.71 10.85 -24.96
C LEU A 66 -24.52 10.13 -25.63
N SER A 67 -24.38 8.82 -25.40
CA SER A 67 -23.40 7.97 -26.09
C SER A 67 -23.58 8.00 -27.62
N THR A 68 -24.81 7.84 -28.11
CA THR A 68 -25.09 7.84 -29.56
C THR A 68 -24.76 9.20 -30.19
N PHE A 69 -25.10 10.30 -29.51
CA PHE A 69 -24.79 11.67 -29.93
C PHE A 69 -23.28 11.94 -29.96
N ARG A 70 -22.54 11.46 -28.95
CA ARG A 70 -21.07 11.50 -28.88
C ARG A 70 -20.43 10.88 -30.13
N VAL A 71 -20.87 9.68 -30.52
CA VAL A 71 -20.30 8.94 -31.64
C VAL A 71 -20.74 9.52 -32.99
N LYS A 72 -22.04 9.79 -33.18
CA LYS A 72 -22.58 10.30 -34.44
C LYS A 72 -22.19 11.76 -34.71
N PHE A 73 -22.59 12.67 -33.82
CA PHE A 73 -22.44 14.10 -34.04
C PHE A 73 -21.02 14.57 -33.70
N ILE A 74 -20.54 14.32 -32.47
CA ILE A 74 -19.25 14.89 -32.04
C ILE A 74 -18.08 14.25 -32.81
N GLN A 75 -17.98 12.91 -32.85
CA GLN A 75 -16.79 12.25 -33.38
C GLN A 75 -16.76 12.09 -34.90
N ARG A 76 -17.87 11.64 -35.51
CA ARG A 76 -17.91 11.42 -36.96
C ARG A 76 -18.15 12.69 -37.77
N PHE A 77 -18.79 13.70 -37.19
CA PHE A 77 -19.15 14.93 -37.89
C PHE A 77 -18.33 16.16 -37.42
N ILE A 78 -18.37 16.55 -36.14
CA ILE A 78 -17.65 17.75 -35.67
C ILE A 78 -16.13 17.56 -35.74
N LEU A 79 -15.57 16.52 -35.11
CA LEU A 79 -14.11 16.30 -35.03
C LEU A 79 -13.44 15.88 -36.35
N ARG A 80 -14.22 15.72 -37.44
CA ARG A 80 -13.72 15.51 -38.81
C ARG A 80 -13.69 16.78 -39.66
N LYS A 81 -14.30 17.88 -39.21
CA LYS A 81 -14.16 19.20 -39.83
C LYS A 81 -13.03 19.97 -39.15
N ASP A 82 -12.50 20.98 -39.82
CA ASP A 82 -11.51 21.88 -39.23
C ASP A 82 -12.05 22.55 -37.97
N LYS A 83 -11.25 22.54 -36.90
CA LYS A 83 -11.61 23.19 -35.64
C LYS A 83 -11.59 24.72 -35.84
N PRO A 84 -12.59 25.46 -35.33
CA PRO A 84 -12.51 26.92 -35.30
C PRO A 84 -11.31 27.37 -34.45
N THR A 85 -10.44 28.20 -35.01
CA THR A 85 -9.21 28.70 -34.38
C THR A 85 -9.46 29.77 -33.32
N VAL A 86 -10.64 30.41 -33.35
CA VAL A 86 -11.07 31.42 -32.36
C VAL A 86 -12.52 31.14 -31.97
N LEU A 87 -12.85 31.36 -30.70
CA LEU A 87 -14.14 31.10 -30.10
C LEU A 87 -14.78 32.43 -29.66
N PRO A 88 -15.98 32.80 -30.15
CA PRO A 88 -16.58 34.10 -29.85
C PRO A 88 -17.15 34.16 -28.42
N HIS A 89 -17.28 35.37 -27.87
CA HIS A 89 -17.75 35.56 -26.51
C HIS A 89 -19.26 35.28 -26.35
N LEU A 90 -19.63 34.76 -25.18
CA LEU A 90 -21.00 34.42 -24.75
C LEU A 90 -22.11 35.41 -25.20
N PRO A 91 -21.97 36.75 -25.07
CA PRO A 91 -23.04 37.69 -25.43
C PRO A 91 -23.26 37.85 -26.95
N GLN A 92 -22.28 37.45 -27.77
CA GLN A 92 -22.42 37.42 -29.24
C GLN A 92 -23.20 36.19 -29.68
N ILE A 93 -22.95 35.04 -29.02
CA ILE A 93 -23.58 33.74 -29.32
C ILE A 93 -25.09 33.77 -29.06
N LEU A 94 -25.50 34.37 -27.93
CA LEU A 94 -26.91 34.48 -27.54
C LEU A 94 -27.75 35.35 -28.48
N LYS A 95 -27.15 36.13 -29.39
CA LYS A 95 -27.87 36.86 -30.46
C LYS A 95 -28.19 36.00 -31.68
N SER A 96 -27.49 34.88 -31.87
CA SER A 96 -27.65 33.97 -33.02
C SER A 96 -28.30 32.62 -32.65
N SER A 97 -28.52 32.36 -31.36
CA SER A 97 -29.19 31.14 -30.88
C SER A 97 -30.72 31.24 -31.04
N PRO A 98 -31.43 30.18 -31.49
CA PRO A 98 -32.88 30.12 -31.41
C PRO A 98 -33.39 29.94 -29.96
N TYR A 99 -32.52 29.60 -29.02
CA TYR A 99 -32.84 29.48 -27.59
C TYR A 99 -32.52 30.79 -26.85
N LYS A 100 -33.50 31.33 -26.12
CA LYS A 100 -33.30 32.40 -25.14
C LYS A 100 -32.44 31.89 -23.98
N ALA A 101 -31.63 32.75 -23.37
CA ALA A 101 -30.69 32.37 -22.30
C ALA A 101 -31.32 31.58 -21.12
N ASN A 102 -32.56 31.89 -20.77
CA ASN A 102 -33.29 31.24 -19.67
C ASN A 102 -34.11 30.00 -20.12
N ALA A 103 -33.93 29.55 -21.37
CA ALA A 103 -34.68 28.46 -22.01
C ALA A 103 -33.75 27.46 -22.71
N ILE A 104 -32.53 27.32 -22.20
CA ILE A 104 -31.50 26.43 -22.76
C ILE A 104 -31.76 25.00 -22.24
N PRO A 105 -31.90 24.00 -23.14
CA PRO A 105 -32.22 22.62 -22.77
C PRO A 105 -31.05 21.90 -22.08
N SER A 106 -31.30 20.74 -21.46
CA SER A 106 -30.22 19.88 -20.94
C SER A 106 -29.35 19.33 -22.08
N LEU A 107 -28.17 18.79 -21.77
CA LEU A 107 -27.35 18.08 -22.76
C LEU A 107 -28.09 16.85 -23.29
N PHE A 108 -28.90 16.17 -22.48
CA PHE A 108 -29.73 15.04 -22.92
C PHE A 108 -30.80 15.47 -23.92
N ASP A 109 -31.49 16.58 -23.65
CA ASP A 109 -32.51 17.15 -24.54
C ASP A 109 -31.89 17.65 -25.86
N PHE A 110 -30.76 18.35 -25.78
CA PHE A 110 -30.02 18.82 -26.97
C PHE A 110 -29.51 17.64 -27.81
N ALA A 111 -28.91 16.63 -27.18
CA ALA A 111 -28.49 15.40 -27.84
C ALA A 111 -29.68 14.66 -28.48
N THR A 112 -30.82 14.62 -27.78
CA THR A 112 -32.07 14.02 -28.27
C THR A 112 -32.60 14.75 -29.49
N PHE A 113 -32.63 16.08 -29.46
CA PHE A 113 -33.02 16.94 -30.57
C PHE A 113 -32.12 16.73 -31.79
N ILE A 114 -30.79 16.86 -31.65
CA ILE A 114 -29.85 16.72 -32.77
C ILE A 114 -29.86 15.28 -33.36
N LEU A 115 -30.03 14.25 -32.54
CA LEU A 115 -30.19 12.87 -33.02
C LEU A 115 -31.52 12.59 -33.74
N ASN A 116 -32.51 13.48 -33.60
CA ASN A 116 -33.77 13.43 -34.32
C ASN A 116 -33.77 14.32 -35.59
N LEU A 117 -32.72 15.12 -35.82
CA LEU A 117 -32.49 15.85 -37.07
C LEU A 117 -31.82 14.97 -38.13
N ASP A 118 -32.05 15.30 -39.39
CA ASP A 118 -31.34 14.67 -40.51
C ASP A 118 -29.85 15.11 -40.54
N GLU A 119 -28.95 14.22 -40.99
CA GLU A 119 -27.51 14.49 -40.99
C GLU A 119 -27.11 15.66 -41.92
N THR A 120 -27.96 16.01 -42.90
CA THR A 120 -27.81 17.23 -43.74
C THR A 120 -28.04 18.54 -42.97
N GLN A 121 -28.78 18.51 -41.86
CA GLN A 121 -29.11 19.70 -41.05
C GLN A 121 -28.03 19.99 -39.99
N TRP A 122 -27.21 19.00 -39.65
CA TRP A 122 -26.13 19.09 -38.65
C TRP A 122 -25.11 20.24 -38.87
N PRO A 123 -24.76 20.69 -40.09
CA PRO A 123 -23.85 21.82 -40.29
C PRO A 123 -24.27 23.11 -39.57
N ALA A 124 -25.56 23.46 -39.59
CA ALA A 124 -26.07 24.66 -38.93
C ALA A 124 -25.86 24.63 -37.41
N TRP A 125 -25.87 23.44 -36.82
CA TRP A 125 -25.74 23.22 -35.37
C TRP A 125 -24.29 23.04 -34.91
N SER A 126 -23.32 22.92 -35.81
CA SER A 126 -21.92 22.63 -35.47
C SER A 126 -21.25 23.71 -34.60
N ILE A 127 -21.47 24.98 -34.95
CA ILE A 127 -20.97 26.14 -34.22
C ILE A 127 -21.69 26.29 -32.88
N ALA A 128 -23.04 26.23 -32.90
CA ALA A 128 -23.87 26.33 -31.71
C ALA A 128 -23.55 25.24 -30.67
N PHE A 129 -23.34 24.00 -31.11
CA PHE A 129 -22.91 22.90 -30.24
C PHE A 129 -21.52 23.16 -29.65
N THR A 130 -20.54 23.56 -30.47
CA THR A 130 -19.19 23.84 -29.98
C THR A 130 -19.23 24.88 -28.86
N GLN A 131 -20.06 25.92 -29.03
CA GLN A 131 -20.28 26.97 -28.04
C GLN A 131 -21.04 26.48 -26.80
N PHE A 132 -22.10 25.68 -26.96
CA PHE A 132 -22.86 25.05 -25.86
C PHE A 132 -21.99 24.16 -24.96
N MET A 133 -20.94 23.53 -25.52
CA MET A 133 -19.98 22.73 -24.74
C MET A 133 -18.87 23.55 -24.08
N LEU A 134 -18.60 24.78 -24.55
CA LEU A 134 -17.54 25.65 -24.03
C LEU A 134 -17.97 26.53 -22.86
N TYR A 135 -19.27 26.73 -22.69
CA TYR A 135 -19.87 27.49 -21.59
C TYR A 135 -20.85 26.60 -20.81
N PRO A 136 -20.36 25.59 -20.04
CA PRO A 136 -21.19 24.62 -19.34
C PRO A 136 -22.33 25.24 -18.53
N GLU A 137 -22.06 26.36 -17.87
CA GLU A 137 -22.97 27.17 -17.03
C GLU A 137 -24.24 27.66 -17.74
N LEU A 138 -24.32 27.62 -19.08
CA LEU A 138 -25.56 27.85 -19.82
C LEU A 138 -26.61 26.74 -19.66
N ARG A 139 -26.22 25.54 -19.25
CA ARG A 139 -27.08 24.34 -19.29
C ARG A 139 -27.82 24.15 -17.97
N SER A 140 -29.05 23.64 -18.04
CA SER A 140 -29.84 23.27 -16.85
C SER A 140 -29.24 22.12 -16.04
N ASP A 141 -28.37 21.30 -16.65
CA ASP A 141 -27.77 20.09 -16.08
C ASP A 141 -26.29 20.24 -15.70
N HIS A 142 -25.75 21.46 -15.66
CA HIS A 142 -24.31 21.69 -15.71
C HIS A 142 -23.51 21.20 -14.50
N PHE A 143 -24.17 20.98 -13.36
CA PHE A 143 -23.57 20.37 -12.16
C PHE A 143 -23.54 18.82 -12.21
N ASN A 144 -24.35 18.19 -13.06
CA ASN A 144 -24.59 16.74 -13.06
C ASN A 144 -23.86 15.98 -14.17
N ALA A 145 -23.70 16.60 -15.35
CA ALA A 145 -22.99 15.99 -16.48
C ALA A 145 -21.47 16.09 -16.33
N PRO A 146 -20.68 15.00 -16.50
CA PRO A 146 -19.22 15.05 -16.41
C PRO A 146 -18.61 15.98 -17.47
N SER A 147 -17.38 16.45 -17.28
CA SER A 147 -16.73 17.36 -18.23
C SER A 147 -16.32 16.65 -19.53
N TRP A 148 -16.89 17.05 -20.66
CA TRP A 148 -16.76 16.37 -21.96
C TRP A 148 -15.43 16.68 -22.67
N ARG A 149 -14.38 15.89 -22.34
CA ARG A 149 -12.96 16.04 -22.75
C ARG A 149 -12.62 15.86 -24.26
N PHE A 150 -13.49 16.29 -25.18
CA PHE A 150 -13.32 16.08 -26.65
C PHE A 150 -12.78 17.31 -27.39
N LEU A 151 -12.97 18.51 -26.83
CA LEU A 151 -12.36 19.73 -27.37
C LEU A 151 -10.88 19.82 -26.98
N ASP A 152 -10.50 19.29 -25.81
CA ASP A 152 -9.11 19.18 -25.36
C ASP A 152 -8.30 18.17 -26.16
N LYS A 153 -7.61 18.68 -27.18
CA LYS A 153 -6.36 18.08 -27.68
C LYS A 153 -5.12 18.65 -26.97
N SER A 154 -5.30 19.60 -26.04
CA SER A 154 -4.24 20.54 -25.67
C SER A 154 -4.24 21.08 -24.22
N ILE A 155 -5.13 20.63 -23.32
CA ILE A 155 -4.76 20.68 -21.90
C ILE A 155 -3.73 19.57 -21.69
N GLU A 156 -2.45 19.95 -21.72
CA GLU A 156 -1.47 19.21 -20.94
C GLU A 156 -1.99 19.18 -19.49
N PRO A 157 -2.16 17.99 -18.87
CA PRO A 157 -2.66 17.91 -17.49
C PRO A 157 -1.59 18.35 -16.48
N LEU A 158 -0.40 18.71 -16.98
CA LEU A 158 0.67 19.41 -16.31
C LEU A 158 0.62 20.84 -16.83
N SER A 159 0.48 21.78 -15.91
CA SER A 159 0.30 23.20 -16.20
C SER A 159 1.60 23.90 -16.62
N GLN A 160 1.54 25.22 -16.85
CA GLN A 160 2.65 26.06 -17.30
C GLN A 160 4.00 25.66 -16.68
N LYS A 161 4.95 25.30 -17.54
CA LYS A 161 6.36 25.20 -17.17
C LYS A 161 6.99 26.59 -17.29
N GLU A 162 7.33 27.20 -16.17
CA GLU A 162 8.11 28.45 -16.13
C GLU A 162 9.42 28.20 -15.39
N SER A 163 10.56 28.37 -16.08
CA SER A 163 11.91 28.20 -15.49
C SER A 163 12.10 26.91 -14.67
N GLY A 164 11.56 25.78 -15.13
CA GLY A 164 11.64 24.47 -14.45
C GLY A 164 10.53 24.19 -13.43
N LEU A 165 9.74 25.19 -13.04
CA LEU A 165 8.60 25.07 -12.13
C LEU A 165 7.30 24.72 -12.89
N TYR A 166 6.54 23.78 -12.34
CA TYR A 166 5.17 23.43 -12.74
C TYR A 166 4.21 23.69 -11.58
N THR A 167 3.14 24.48 -11.80
CA THR A 167 2.12 24.85 -10.80
C THR A 167 0.75 25.07 -11.46
N GLN A 168 -0.33 24.52 -10.90
CA GLN A 168 -1.68 24.67 -11.47
C GLN A 168 -2.26 26.07 -11.23
N SER A 169 -3.08 26.59 -12.15
CA SER A 169 -3.74 27.90 -11.97
C SER A 169 -4.73 27.87 -10.79
N PRO A 170 -4.95 28.98 -10.05
CA PRO A 170 -5.74 28.99 -8.81
C PRO A 170 -7.19 28.47 -8.97
N GLU A 171 -7.79 28.70 -10.14
CA GLU A 171 -9.16 28.31 -10.49
C GLU A 171 -9.27 26.79 -10.71
N ARG A 172 -8.17 26.17 -11.16
CA ARG A 172 -8.05 24.73 -11.42
C ARG A 172 -7.52 23.95 -10.21
N GLN A 173 -7.23 24.62 -9.09
CA GLN A 173 -6.80 23.95 -7.86
C GLN A 173 -8.02 23.43 -7.06
N ARG A 174 -7.95 22.20 -6.53
CA ARG A 174 -8.88 21.64 -5.54
C ARG A 174 -8.31 21.78 -4.13
N LEU A 175 -9.14 21.99 -3.11
CA LEU A 175 -8.69 21.88 -1.72
C LEU A 175 -8.86 20.43 -1.28
N ARG A 176 -7.80 19.83 -0.71
CA ARG A 176 -7.90 18.56 0.00
C ARG A 176 -7.94 18.81 1.51
N THR A 177 -8.98 18.32 2.16
CA THR A 177 -9.13 18.35 3.63
C THR A 177 -8.95 16.94 4.20
N GLY A 178 -7.87 16.72 4.95
CA GLY A 178 -7.65 15.47 5.68
C GLY A 178 -7.38 14.24 4.82
N PHE A 179 -7.87 13.09 5.29
CA PHE A 179 -7.38 11.76 4.92
C PHE A 179 -8.46 10.77 4.46
N ASN A 180 -9.66 11.26 4.11
CA ASN A 180 -10.67 10.46 3.43
C ASN A 180 -10.35 10.30 1.92
N HIS A 181 -11.03 9.37 1.23
CA HIS A 181 -10.88 9.15 -0.20
C HIS A 181 -11.01 10.46 -1.02
N THR A 182 -10.00 10.78 -1.83
CA THR A 182 -9.89 12.10 -2.48
C THR A 182 -10.77 12.28 -3.72
N ASP A 183 -11.21 11.19 -4.33
CA ASP A 183 -11.76 11.22 -5.68
C ASP A 183 -13.25 10.85 -5.68
N PRO A 184 -14.11 11.67 -6.32
CA PRO A 184 -15.55 11.47 -6.28
C PRO A 184 -15.95 10.21 -7.04
N VAL A 185 -16.80 9.40 -6.41
CA VAL A 185 -17.41 8.21 -7.03
C VAL A 185 -18.22 8.67 -8.24
N GLN A 186 -17.74 8.35 -9.44
CA GLN A 186 -18.40 8.75 -10.69
C GLN A 186 -19.81 8.14 -10.79
N PRO A 187 -20.77 8.81 -11.46
CA PRO A 187 -22.10 8.25 -11.72
C PRO A 187 -22.01 7.03 -12.65
N SER A 188 -22.99 6.13 -12.57
CA SER A 188 -23.09 4.93 -13.41
C SER A 188 -23.00 5.25 -14.92
N SER A 189 -23.54 6.41 -15.31
CA SER A 189 -23.45 6.99 -16.66
C SER A 189 -22.03 7.09 -17.22
N TYR A 190 -21.03 7.34 -16.37
CA TYR A 190 -19.63 7.46 -16.77
C TYR A 190 -19.10 6.18 -17.44
N ALA A 191 -19.49 5.01 -16.92
CA ALA A 191 -19.08 3.74 -17.51
C ALA A 191 -19.77 3.49 -18.86
N GLN A 192 -21.04 3.91 -19.02
CA GLN A 192 -21.75 3.87 -20.31
C GLN A 192 -21.15 4.85 -21.33
N GLU A 193 -20.72 6.02 -20.89
CA GLU A 193 -20.03 7.02 -21.72
C GLU A 193 -18.69 6.51 -22.28
N GLU A 194 -17.85 5.91 -21.44
CA GLU A 194 -16.57 5.34 -21.88
C GLU A 194 -16.75 4.02 -22.66
N ALA A 195 -17.82 3.25 -22.36
CA ALA A 195 -18.24 2.13 -23.21
C ALA A 195 -18.61 2.61 -24.61
N GLY A 196 -19.46 3.63 -24.72
CA GLY A 196 -19.83 4.27 -25.99
C GLY A 196 -18.63 4.82 -26.76
N TYR A 197 -17.66 5.40 -26.05
CA TYR A 197 -16.43 5.95 -26.64
C TYR A 197 -15.49 4.88 -27.20
N CYS A 198 -15.46 3.70 -26.58
CA CYS A 198 -14.61 2.61 -27.02
C CYS A 198 -14.99 2.15 -28.43
N LEU A 199 -14.00 2.00 -29.31
CA LEU A 199 -14.19 1.49 -30.68
C LEU A 199 -14.40 -0.04 -30.74
N LYS A 200 -14.45 -0.74 -29.59
CA LYS A 200 -14.54 -2.21 -29.45
C LYS A 200 -13.61 -2.98 -30.40
N CYS A 201 -12.33 -2.61 -30.38
CA CYS A 201 -11.34 -3.02 -31.40
C CYS A 201 -11.08 -4.53 -31.50
N HIS A 202 -11.52 -5.34 -30.52
CA HIS A 202 -11.40 -6.81 -30.54
C HIS A 202 -12.07 -7.43 -31.78
N LYS A 203 -13.17 -6.83 -32.28
CA LYS A 203 -13.88 -7.26 -33.52
C LYS A 203 -13.04 -7.16 -34.80
N ARG A 204 -11.83 -6.59 -34.71
CA ARG A 204 -10.86 -6.46 -35.80
C ARG A 204 -9.49 -7.06 -35.42
N HIS A 205 -9.41 -7.75 -34.28
CA HIS A 205 -8.17 -8.25 -33.67
C HIS A 205 -7.10 -7.15 -33.48
N LYS A 206 -7.55 -5.93 -33.12
CA LYS A 206 -6.72 -4.72 -32.94
C LYS A 206 -6.95 -4.05 -31.58
N ASP A 207 -7.31 -4.83 -30.57
CA ASP A 207 -7.55 -4.45 -29.17
C ASP A 207 -6.26 -4.09 -28.43
N SER A 208 -5.61 -3.00 -28.84
CA SER A 208 -4.31 -2.57 -28.33
C SER A 208 -4.27 -2.28 -26.82
N CYS A 209 -5.42 -1.91 -26.21
CA CYS A 209 -5.55 -1.78 -24.76
C CYS A 209 -5.38 -3.11 -24.00
N ARG A 210 -5.63 -4.25 -24.66
CA ARG A 210 -5.43 -5.61 -24.15
C ARG A 210 -4.13 -6.20 -24.67
N LYS A 211 -3.92 -6.22 -25.99
CA LYS A 211 -2.80 -6.89 -26.65
C LYS A 211 -1.50 -6.10 -26.68
N GLY A 212 -1.57 -4.78 -26.66
CA GLY A 212 -0.43 -3.87 -26.75
C GLY A 212 -0.46 -3.02 -28.01
N LEU A 213 0.40 -2.00 -28.04
CA LEU A 213 0.58 -1.08 -29.16
C LEU A 213 2.07 -0.98 -29.48
N SER A 214 2.45 -1.57 -30.62
CA SER A 214 3.77 -1.33 -31.20
C SER A 214 3.84 0.04 -31.87
N THR A 215 5.05 0.62 -31.89
CA THR A 215 5.32 1.97 -32.41
C THR A 215 4.32 3.06 -31.94
N PRO A 216 4.12 3.22 -30.61
CA PRO A 216 3.22 4.22 -30.04
C PRO A 216 3.72 5.65 -30.30
N LEU A 217 2.81 6.60 -30.54
CA LEU A 217 3.18 8.01 -30.73
C LEU A 217 3.58 8.72 -29.42
N THR A 218 3.37 8.08 -28.27
CA THR A 218 3.55 8.66 -26.93
C THR A 218 4.70 8.05 -26.12
N SER A 219 5.47 7.13 -26.69
CA SER A 219 6.56 6.38 -26.04
C SER A 219 7.61 5.95 -27.07
N VAL A 220 8.85 5.69 -26.64
CA VAL A 220 9.92 5.10 -27.48
C VAL A 220 9.94 3.57 -27.37
N ASP A 221 9.54 3.03 -26.21
CA ASP A 221 9.27 1.60 -26.02
C ASP A 221 7.83 1.24 -26.46
N ASP A 222 7.67 0.06 -27.05
CA ASP A 222 6.37 -0.59 -27.27
C ASP A 222 5.56 -0.73 -25.97
N LEU A 223 4.24 -0.54 -26.05
CA LEU A 223 3.36 -0.60 -24.88
C LEU A 223 2.66 -1.97 -24.80
N PRO A 224 2.75 -2.72 -23.68
CA PRO A 224 2.27 -4.10 -23.62
C PRO A 224 0.74 -4.26 -23.52
N GLY A 225 -0.05 -3.20 -23.39
CA GLY A 225 -1.47 -3.30 -23.04
C GLY A 225 -1.68 -3.69 -21.57
N CYS A 226 -2.86 -4.22 -21.24
CA CYS A 226 -3.12 -4.74 -19.89
C CYS A 226 -2.20 -5.94 -19.57
N PRO A 227 -1.40 -5.90 -18.49
CA PRO A 227 -0.56 -7.05 -18.06
C PRO A 227 -1.36 -8.33 -17.82
N LEU A 228 -2.62 -8.24 -17.39
CA LEU A 228 -3.51 -9.37 -17.15
C LEU A 228 -4.19 -9.91 -18.43
N ASP A 229 -3.96 -9.32 -19.61
CA ASP A 229 -4.67 -9.63 -20.86
C ASP A 229 -6.21 -9.54 -20.77
N GLN A 230 -6.73 -8.65 -19.93
CA GLN A 230 -8.17 -8.48 -19.69
C GLN A 230 -8.99 -8.15 -20.95
N LYS A 231 -10.17 -8.77 -21.07
CA LYS A 231 -11.19 -8.60 -22.13
C LYS A 231 -11.91 -7.23 -22.10
N ILE A 232 -11.14 -6.15 -22.20
CA ILE A 232 -11.60 -4.76 -22.03
C ILE A 232 -12.63 -4.34 -23.08
N SER A 233 -12.43 -4.72 -24.35
CA SER A 233 -13.33 -4.29 -25.43
C SER A 233 -14.66 -5.05 -25.40
N GLU A 234 -14.60 -6.29 -24.94
CA GLU A 234 -15.72 -7.22 -24.78
C GLU A 234 -16.56 -6.83 -23.55
N MET A 235 -15.92 -6.45 -22.44
CA MET A 235 -16.56 -5.83 -21.29
C MET A 235 -17.34 -4.57 -21.70
N PHE A 236 -16.73 -3.67 -22.48
CA PHE A 236 -17.39 -2.44 -22.93
C PHE A 236 -18.58 -2.68 -23.87
N GLU A 237 -18.55 -3.72 -24.71
CA GLU A 237 -19.70 -4.09 -25.54
C GLU A 237 -20.89 -4.58 -24.69
N GLN A 238 -20.61 -5.34 -23.63
CA GLN A 238 -21.65 -5.79 -22.71
C GLN A 238 -22.17 -4.63 -21.84
N ILE A 239 -21.33 -3.68 -21.42
CA ILE A 239 -21.78 -2.43 -20.77
C ILE A 239 -22.73 -1.65 -21.69
N GLU A 240 -22.31 -1.40 -22.95
CA GLU A 240 -23.10 -0.67 -23.95
C GLU A 240 -24.47 -1.33 -24.20
N SER A 241 -24.52 -2.66 -24.14
CA SER A 241 -25.74 -3.48 -24.26
C SER A 241 -26.55 -3.59 -22.95
N GLY A 242 -26.10 -2.96 -21.86
CA GLY A 242 -26.71 -3.02 -20.53
C GLY A 242 -26.54 -4.35 -19.80
N ASN A 243 -25.65 -5.24 -20.25
CA ASN A 243 -25.37 -6.56 -19.66
C ASN A 243 -24.23 -6.49 -18.64
N LEU A 244 -24.51 -5.87 -17.50
CA LEU A 244 -23.52 -5.44 -16.52
C LEU A 244 -22.92 -6.61 -15.73
N LEU A 245 -23.71 -7.64 -15.43
CA LEU A 245 -23.20 -8.85 -14.77
C LEU A 245 -22.29 -9.62 -15.74
N THR A 246 -22.68 -9.74 -17.01
CA THR A 246 -21.84 -10.35 -18.05
C THR A 246 -20.55 -9.56 -18.26
N ALA A 247 -20.60 -8.23 -18.32
CA ALA A 247 -19.41 -7.39 -18.43
C ALA A 247 -18.41 -7.65 -17.29
N LEU A 248 -18.92 -7.72 -16.06
CA LEU A 248 -18.11 -8.04 -14.87
C LEU A 248 -17.57 -9.47 -14.93
N ALA A 249 -18.40 -10.45 -15.29
CA ALA A 249 -17.96 -11.84 -15.40
C ALA A 249 -16.89 -12.03 -16.48
N LEU A 250 -16.98 -11.36 -17.63
CA LEU A 250 -16.00 -11.40 -18.72
C LEU A 250 -14.64 -10.80 -18.31
N ILE A 251 -14.63 -9.63 -17.66
CA ILE A 251 -13.38 -9.00 -17.21
C ILE A 251 -12.74 -9.82 -16.06
N MET A 252 -13.56 -10.47 -15.23
CA MET A 252 -13.12 -11.39 -14.16
C MET A 252 -12.63 -12.76 -14.66
N VAL A 253 -12.81 -13.13 -15.94
CA VAL A 253 -12.14 -14.31 -16.51
C VAL A 253 -10.61 -14.15 -16.45
N ASP A 254 -10.13 -12.91 -16.60
CA ASP A 254 -8.69 -12.60 -16.66
C ASP A 254 -8.15 -11.93 -15.40
N ASN A 255 -9.03 -11.35 -14.58
CA ASN A 255 -8.71 -10.65 -13.34
C ASN A 255 -9.80 -10.92 -12.29
N PRO A 256 -9.80 -12.08 -11.62
CA PRO A 256 -10.80 -12.43 -10.61
C PRO A 256 -10.72 -11.55 -9.35
N LEU A 257 -9.69 -10.70 -9.23
CA LEU A 257 -9.50 -9.76 -8.13
C LEU A 257 -9.55 -8.30 -8.63
N VAL A 258 -10.49 -7.99 -9.54
CA VAL A 258 -10.75 -6.63 -10.09
C VAL A 258 -10.86 -5.53 -9.03
N ALA A 259 -11.29 -5.86 -7.80
CA ALA A 259 -11.28 -4.94 -6.66
C ALA A 259 -9.88 -4.38 -6.30
N LEU A 260 -8.79 -5.03 -6.74
CA LEU A 260 -7.40 -4.57 -6.57
C LEU A 260 -6.86 -3.79 -7.77
N THR A 261 -7.66 -3.54 -8.80
CA THR A 261 -7.25 -2.80 -10.01
C THR A 261 -8.16 -1.59 -10.26
N GLY A 262 -8.34 -1.19 -11.52
CA GLY A 262 -9.12 -0.03 -11.90
C GLY A 262 -8.50 1.33 -11.51
N HIS A 263 -9.39 2.28 -11.24
CA HIS A 263 -9.12 3.71 -11.12
C HIS A 263 -7.97 4.00 -10.15
N ARG A 264 -7.03 4.86 -10.58
CA ARG A 264 -5.83 5.30 -9.83
C ARG A 264 -4.81 4.19 -9.50
N ILE A 265 -5.08 2.92 -9.86
CA ILE A 265 -4.20 1.78 -9.61
C ILE A 265 -3.53 1.25 -10.88
N CYS A 266 -4.28 1.09 -11.97
CA CYS A 266 -3.74 0.63 -13.26
C CYS A 266 -4.01 1.65 -14.37
N ASN A 267 -3.17 1.67 -15.41
CA ASN A 267 -3.39 2.50 -16.61
C ASN A 267 -2.62 2.05 -17.86
N ASP A 268 -1.89 0.93 -17.84
CA ASP A 268 -1.15 0.44 -19.02
C ASP A 268 -2.07 0.12 -20.21
N CYS A 269 -3.32 -0.28 -19.91
CA CYS A 269 -4.41 -0.40 -20.88
C CYS A 269 -4.83 0.95 -21.51
N GLN A 270 -4.86 2.04 -20.73
CA GLN A 270 -5.19 3.39 -21.19
C GLN A 270 -4.06 3.98 -22.04
N LYS A 271 -2.79 3.81 -21.62
CA LYS A 271 -1.60 4.20 -22.41
C LYS A 271 -1.58 3.52 -23.78
N SER A 272 -1.92 2.22 -23.81
CA SER A 272 -1.92 1.40 -25.02
C SER A 272 -3.19 1.57 -25.87
N CYS A 273 -4.09 2.50 -25.51
CA CYS A 273 -5.29 2.78 -26.30
C CYS A 273 -4.91 3.32 -27.70
N ILE A 274 -5.64 2.89 -28.74
CA ILE A 274 -5.42 3.35 -30.12
C ILE A 274 -5.61 4.87 -30.28
N PHE A 275 -6.30 5.51 -29.34
CA PHE A 275 -6.40 6.97 -29.21
C PHE A 275 -5.08 7.55 -28.65
N GLN A 276 -4.07 7.67 -29.51
CA GLN A 276 -2.80 8.33 -29.18
C GLN A 276 -2.83 9.86 -29.40
N ASN A 277 -3.63 10.35 -30.36
CA ASN A 277 -3.72 11.77 -30.76
C ASN A 277 -4.95 12.50 -30.19
N GLN A 278 -5.57 11.94 -29.15
CA GLN A 278 -6.74 12.45 -28.42
C GLN A 278 -6.83 11.76 -27.05
N THR A 279 -7.70 12.25 -26.15
CA THR A 279 -7.95 11.64 -24.83
C THR A 279 -8.24 10.14 -24.92
N ALA A 280 -7.40 9.30 -24.32
CA ALA A 280 -7.59 7.85 -24.28
C ALA A 280 -8.76 7.44 -23.37
N VAL A 281 -9.44 6.33 -23.71
CA VAL A 281 -10.59 5.80 -22.95
C VAL A 281 -10.20 5.51 -21.49
N ASP A 282 -10.97 5.98 -20.52
CA ASP A 282 -10.72 5.75 -19.09
C ASP A 282 -11.22 4.37 -18.62
N ILE A 283 -10.59 3.34 -19.21
CA ILE A 283 -10.77 1.92 -18.87
C ILE A 283 -10.70 1.69 -17.35
N PRO A 284 -9.72 2.26 -16.60
CA PRO A 284 -9.63 2.03 -15.16
C PRO A 284 -10.83 2.60 -14.39
N GLN A 285 -11.33 3.80 -14.74
CA GLN A 285 -12.51 4.36 -14.11
C GLN A 285 -13.78 3.56 -14.42
N ALA A 286 -13.94 3.08 -15.65
CA ALA A 286 -15.09 2.26 -16.03
C ALA A 286 -15.09 0.89 -15.32
N GLU A 287 -13.93 0.23 -15.20
CA GLU A 287 -13.78 -1.03 -14.44
C GLU A 287 -14.21 -0.85 -12.96
N THR A 288 -13.73 0.20 -12.28
CA THR A 288 -14.10 0.47 -10.88
C THR A 288 -15.58 0.87 -10.74
N ARG A 289 -16.15 1.63 -11.69
CA ARG A 289 -17.57 2.03 -11.67
C ARG A 289 -18.48 0.82 -11.83
N LEU A 290 -18.18 -0.08 -12.77
CA LEU A 290 -18.92 -1.32 -12.97
C LEU A 290 -18.90 -2.20 -11.70
N LEU A 291 -17.73 -2.35 -11.07
CA LEU A 291 -17.60 -3.06 -9.80
C LEU A 291 -18.46 -2.41 -8.71
N LEU A 292 -18.37 -1.09 -8.52
CA LEU A 292 -19.13 -0.37 -7.50
C LEU A 292 -20.66 -0.41 -7.74
N ASP A 293 -21.10 -0.45 -8.99
CA ASP A 293 -22.52 -0.64 -9.33
C ASP A 293 -23.02 -2.04 -8.95
N VAL A 294 -22.25 -3.10 -9.25
CA VAL A 294 -22.64 -4.46 -8.85
C VAL A 294 -22.57 -4.65 -7.33
N LEU A 295 -21.57 -4.08 -6.64
CA LEU A 295 -21.48 -4.10 -5.18
C LEU A 295 -22.61 -3.29 -4.50
N GLY A 296 -23.20 -2.33 -5.21
CA GLY A 296 -24.37 -1.57 -4.76
C GLY A 296 -25.71 -2.30 -4.88
N LEU A 297 -25.76 -3.45 -5.56
CA LEU A 297 -26.93 -4.33 -5.57
C LEU A 297 -27.08 -5.06 -4.23
N PRO A 298 -28.30 -5.47 -3.84
CA PRO A 298 -28.47 -6.43 -2.75
C PRO A 298 -27.71 -7.73 -3.07
N TYR A 299 -26.97 -8.26 -2.10
CA TYR A 299 -26.02 -9.36 -2.26
C TYR A 299 -24.92 -9.14 -3.32
N GLY A 300 -24.65 -7.89 -3.70
CA GLY A 300 -23.61 -7.53 -4.68
C GLY A 300 -22.21 -8.05 -4.34
N PHE A 301 -21.86 -8.06 -3.05
CA PHE A 301 -20.64 -8.71 -2.56
C PHE A 301 -20.64 -10.21 -2.86
N GLU A 302 -21.75 -10.91 -2.60
CA GLU A 302 -21.85 -12.36 -2.79
C GLU A 302 -21.85 -12.73 -4.28
N ILE A 303 -22.42 -11.88 -5.15
CA ILE A 303 -22.34 -12.02 -6.61
C ILE A 303 -20.88 -11.93 -7.09
N TYR A 304 -20.16 -10.87 -6.73
CA TYR A 304 -18.75 -10.73 -7.09
C TYR A 304 -17.89 -11.85 -6.47
N SER A 305 -18.11 -12.17 -5.19
CA SER A 305 -17.44 -13.27 -4.49
C SER A 305 -17.67 -14.61 -5.18
N LEU A 306 -18.90 -14.89 -5.62
CA LEU A 306 -19.24 -16.09 -6.40
C LEU A 306 -18.45 -16.13 -7.69
N LEU A 307 -18.38 -15.02 -8.44
CA LEU A 307 -17.64 -14.93 -9.71
C LEU A 307 -16.13 -15.14 -9.61
N THR A 308 -15.53 -14.98 -8.43
CA THR A 308 -14.12 -15.38 -8.21
C THR A 308 -13.92 -16.91 -8.24
N ARG A 309 -14.97 -17.70 -8.02
CA ARG A 309 -14.93 -19.16 -7.77
C ARG A 309 -15.74 -19.96 -8.80
N TRP A 310 -16.93 -19.49 -9.16
CA TRP A 310 -17.77 -19.99 -10.25
C TRP A 310 -17.93 -18.89 -11.30
N ASN A 311 -17.40 -19.08 -12.50
CA ASN A 311 -17.57 -18.14 -13.61
C ASN A 311 -17.85 -18.93 -14.90
N PRO A 312 -19.09 -18.89 -15.45
CA PRO A 312 -19.43 -19.71 -16.62
C PRO A 312 -18.69 -19.31 -17.89
N PHE A 313 -18.09 -18.10 -17.97
CA PHE A 313 -17.30 -17.64 -19.11
C PHE A 313 -15.80 -17.98 -19.00
N HIS A 314 -15.34 -18.47 -17.85
CA HIS A 314 -13.97 -18.95 -17.69
C HIS A 314 -13.83 -20.39 -18.26
N PRO A 315 -12.75 -20.73 -19.01
CA PRO A 315 -12.60 -22.04 -19.65
C PRO A 315 -12.65 -23.25 -18.71
N GLN A 316 -12.31 -23.04 -17.43
CA GLN A 316 -12.56 -23.96 -16.32
C GLN A 316 -13.55 -23.29 -15.34
N PRO A 317 -14.88 -23.46 -15.47
CA PRO A 317 -15.86 -22.65 -14.71
C PRO A 317 -15.87 -22.86 -13.20
N LEU A 318 -15.30 -23.96 -12.72
CA LEU A 318 -15.32 -24.44 -11.32
C LEU A 318 -13.89 -24.66 -10.81
N PRO A 319 -13.62 -24.54 -9.49
CA PRO A 319 -12.32 -24.89 -8.94
C PRO A 319 -12.06 -26.40 -9.03
N LYS A 320 -10.79 -26.82 -9.06
CA LYS A 320 -10.42 -28.24 -8.95
C LYS A 320 -10.88 -28.79 -7.57
N GLN A 321 -10.99 -30.11 -7.44
CA GLN A 321 -11.15 -30.76 -6.13
C GLN A 321 -9.95 -30.39 -5.22
N PRO A 322 -10.15 -30.22 -3.90
CA PRO A 322 -9.06 -30.05 -2.96
C PRO A 322 -8.05 -31.20 -3.04
N ASN A 323 -6.77 -30.87 -2.95
CA ASN A 323 -5.68 -31.83 -2.92
C ASN A 323 -4.85 -31.69 -1.62
N ASN A 324 -4.00 -32.67 -1.36
CA ASN A 324 -3.23 -32.79 -0.11
C ASN A 324 -1.87 -32.05 -0.15
N LYS A 325 -1.67 -31.11 -1.08
CA LYS A 325 -0.40 -30.38 -1.25
C LYS A 325 -0.53 -28.93 -0.76
N SER A 326 0.55 -28.44 -0.15
CA SER A 326 0.58 -27.20 0.61
C SER A 326 1.66 -26.25 0.06
N ILE A 327 1.26 -25.05 -0.34
CA ILE A 327 2.16 -23.98 -0.82
C ILE A 327 2.34 -22.91 0.27
N ALA A 328 3.60 -22.53 0.52
CA ALA A 328 3.95 -21.39 1.36
C ALA A 328 4.14 -20.13 0.51
N ILE A 329 3.49 -19.03 0.90
CA ILE A 329 3.50 -17.75 0.16
C ILE A 329 3.94 -16.64 1.13
N VAL A 330 5.04 -15.96 0.83
CA VAL A 330 5.69 -15.01 1.75
C VAL A 330 5.37 -13.57 1.37
N GLY A 331 4.54 -12.89 2.17
CA GLY A 331 4.08 -11.51 1.98
C GLY A 331 2.66 -11.41 1.40
N LEU A 332 1.78 -10.67 2.07
CA LEU A 332 0.35 -10.56 1.73
C LEU A 332 0.05 -9.30 0.89
N GLY A 333 0.99 -8.97 -0.01
CA GLY A 333 0.78 -8.01 -1.09
C GLY A 333 0.02 -8.61 -2.27
N PRO A 334 -0.29 -7.83 -3.32
CA PRO A 334 -1.14 -8.26 -4.44
C PRO A 334 -0.64 -9.52 -5.16
N ALA A 335 0.68 -9.72 -5.27
CA ALA A 335 1.25 -10.94 -5.86
C ALA A 335 0.94 -12.19 -5.03
N GLY A 336 1.09 -12.13 -3.70
CA GLY A 336 0.81 -13.26 -2.81
C GLY A 336 -0.68 -13.56 -2.70
N VAL A 337 -1.51 -12.50 -2.65
CA VAL A 337 -2.97 -12.57 -2.65
C VAL A 337 -3.53 -13.14 -3.97
N GLY A 338 -2.99 -12.70 -5.11
CA GLY A 338 -3.34 -13.26 -6.42
C GLY A 338 -2.91 -14.71 -6.58
N LEU A 339 -1.70 -15.06 -6.13
CA LEU A 339 -1.21 -16.44 -6.19
C LEU A 339 -2.03 -17.37 -5.29
N ALA A 340 -2.42 -16.91 -4.10
CA ALA A 340 -3.30 -17.68 -3.23
C ALA A 340 -4.64 -17.99 -3.91
N HIS A 341 -5.28 -16.99 -4.56
CA HIS A 341 -6.52 -17.21 -5.30
C HIS A 341 -6.36 -18.26 -6.42
N GLU A 342 -5.32 -18.14 -7.25
CA GLU A 342 -5.02 -19.10 -8.33
C GLU A 342 -4.74 -20.52 -7.81
N MET A 343 -3.99 -20.65 -6.70
CA MET A 343 -3.67 -21.95 -6.09
C MET A 343 -4.90 -22.60 -5.44
N LEU A 344 -5.75 -21.82 -4.76
CA LEU A 344 -7.03 -22.29 -4.21
C LEU A 344 -7.99 -22.73 -5.34
N ARG A 345 -8.03 -22.01 -6.47
CA ARG A 345 -8.76 -22.40 -7.68
C ARG A 345 -8.26 -23.72 -8.28
N LYS A 346 -6.98 -24.04 -8.10
CA LYS A 346 -6.35 -25.33 -8.45
C LYS A 346 -6.44 -26.39 -7.34
N GLY A 347 -7.12 -26.09 -6.23
CA GLY A 347 -7.37 -27.04 -5.13
C GLY A 347 -6.22 -27.22 -4.14
N TYR A 348 -5.16 -26.42 -4.23
CA TYR A 348 -4.04 -26.47 -3.27
C TYR A 348 -4.39 -25.79 -1.95
N GLN A 349 -3.77 -26.25 -0.87
CA GLN A 349 -3.82 -25.55 0.42
C GLN A 349 -2.77 -24.44 0.46
N THR A 350 -3.17 -23.24 0.88
CA THR A 350 -2.30 -22.05 0.84
C THR A 350 -2.01 -21.56 2.26
N MET A 351 -0.72 -21.37 2.58
CA MET A 351 -0.26 -20.77 3.83
C MET A 351 0.48 -19.46 3.55
N LEU A 352 -0.08 -18.34 3.96
CA LEU A 352 0.48 -17.02 3.74
C LEU A 352 1.21 -16.51 5.00
N PHE A 353 2.36 -15.87 4.83
CA PHE A 353 3.21 -15.39 5.94
C PHE A 353 3.39 -13.87 5.85
N GLU A 354 2.92 -13.11 6.85
CA GLU A 354 3.12 -11.66 6.95
C GLU A 354 4.04 -11.28 8.10
N GLY A 355 5.00 -10.38 7.85
CA GLY A 355 5.97 -9.90 8.84
C GLY A 355 5.48 -8.70 9.67
N LEU A 356 4.21 -8.35 9.54
CA LEU A 356 3.47 -7.29 10.21
C LEU A 356 2.18 -7.84 10.83
N LYS A 357 1.56 -7.09 11.74
CA LYS A 357 0.29 -7.47 12.39
C LYS A 357 -0.90 -7.38 11.41
N ILE A 358 -1.83 -8.32 11.51
CA ILE A 358 -3.13 -8.34 10.85
C ILE A 358 -4.27 -8.38 11.90
N ASP A 359 -5.16 -7.39 11.92
CA ASP A 359 -6.37 -7.43 12.75
C ASP A 359 -7.35 -8.52 12.23
N PRO A 360 -8.05 -9.31 13.06
CA PRO A 360 -9.01 -10.31 12.58
C PRO A 360 -10.25 -9.67 11.94
N ILE A 361 -10.89 -10.42 11.04
CA ILE A 361 -12.25 -10.12 10.57
C ILE A 361 -13.27 -10.67 11.60
N PRO A 362 -14.41 -9.98 11.87
CA PRO A 362 -15.48 -10.51 12.70
C PRO A 362 -15.93 -11.91 12.27
N GLN A 363 -16.01 -12.84 13.24
CA GLN A 363 -16.23 -14.26 12.97
C GLN A 363 -17.52 -14.57 12.20
N HIS A 364 -18.57 -13.76 12.35
CA HIS A 364 -19.83 -13.93 11.62
C HIS A 364 -19.68 -13.66 10.09
N LEU A 365 -18.66 -12.93 9.66
CA LEU A 365 -18.39 -12.66 8.23
C LEU A 365 -17.56 -13.73 7.55
N ILE A 366 -16.77 -14.54 8.27
CA ILE A 366 -15.85 -15.54 7.68
C ILE A 366 -16.17 -16.98 8.10
N GLY A 367 -16.73 -17.17 9.30
CA GLY A 367 -17.34 -18.41 9.74
C GLY A 367 -16.39 -19.58 9.97
N SER A 368 -16.97 -20.77 9.94
CA SER A 368 -16.25 -22.03 9.91
C SER A 368 -17.08 -23.05 9.14
N ASN A 369 -16.45 -23.84 8.26
CA ASN A 369 -17.11 -24.81 7.38
C ASN A 369 -18.33 -24.21 6.63
N HIS A 370 -18.16 -22.98 6.10
CA HIS A 370 -19.19 -22.19 5.42
C HIS A 370 -20.40 -21.74 6.27
N ALA A 371 -20.37 -21.85 7.59
CA ALA A 371 -21.37 -21.21 8.46
C ALA A 371 -21.00 -19.74 8.75
N PHE A 372 -21.56 -18.80 7.99
CA PHE A 372 -21.39 -17.34 8.13
C PHE A 372 -22.58 -16.59 7.52
N ASP A 373 -22.71 -15.30 7.86
CA ASP A 373 -23.76 -14.43 7.35
C ASP A 373 -23.49 -13.99 5.89
N LEU A 374 -24.52 -13.92 5.07
CA LEU A 374 -24.42 -13.39 3.70
C LEU A 374 -24.51 -11.86 3.72
N ILE A 375 -23.57 -11.20 3.03
CA ILE A 375 -23.45 -9.75 3.01
C ILE A 375 -24.48 -9.18 2.03
N LYS A 376 -25.65 -8.82 2.55
CA LYS A 376 -26.75 -8.22 1.77
C LYS A 376 -26.39 -6.84 1.22
N GLU A 377 -25.71 -6.00 1.98
CA GLU A 377 -25.43 -4.60 1.61
C GLU A 377 -23.96 -4.28 1.85
N TRP A 378 -23.17 -4.14 0.78
CA TRP A 378 -21.71 -3.92 0.88
C TRP A 378 -21.35 -2.65 1.67
N SER A 379 -22.16 -1.60 1.54
CA SER A 379 -22.04 -0.33 2.26
C SER A 379 -21.90 -0.51 3.77
N SER A 380 -22.57 -1.50 4.38
CA SER A 380 -22.51 -1.82 5.81
C SER A 380 -21.11 -2.17 6.32
N LEU A 381 -20.20 -2.60 5.44
CA LEU A 381 -18.81 -2.94 5.76
C LEU A 381 -17.80 -1.85 5.32
N THR A 382 -18.26 -0.81 4.61
CA THR A 382 -17.39 0.28 4.15
C THR A 382 -17.12 1.30 5.26
N GLN A 383 -15.92 1.89 5.25
CA GLN A 383 -15.51 2.91 6.20
C GLN A 383 -14.83 4.08 5.49
N ASN A 384 -15.12 5.30 5.95
CA ASN A 384 -14.37 6.50 5.58
C ASN A 384 -12.88 6.29 5.92
N LEU A 385 -11.97 6.58 4.97
CA LEU A 385 -10.53 6.26 5.09
C LEU A 385 -9.82 7.09 6.19
N GLU A 386 -10.43 8.17 6.66
CA GLU A 386 -9.96 8.94 7.81
C GLU A 386 -10.24 8.26 9.16
N ASN A 387 -11.24 7.38 9.21
CA ASN A 387 -11.63 6.64 10.42
C ASN A 387 -11.22 5.16 10.36
N ARG A 388 -11.01 4.60 9.15
CA ARG A 388 -10.53 3.24 8.94
C ARG A 388 -9.16 3.04 9.60
N THR A 389 -9.05 2.01 10.43
CA THR A 389 -7.77 1.55 11.00
C THR A 389 -6.99 0.69 9.98
N ILE A 390 -5.67 0.56 10.16
CA ILE A 390 -4.92 -0.51 9.48
C ILE A 390 -5.54 -1.86 9.87
N LYS A 391 -5.80 -2.71 8.88
CA LYS A 391 -6.12 -4.12 9.03
C LYS A 391 -4.98 -5.05 8.62
N GLY A 392 -3.95 -4.51 7.95
CA GLY A 392 -2.64 -5.16 7.78
C GLY A 392 -2.52 -6.11 6.58
N PHE A 393 -3.60 -6.25 5.80
CA PHE A 393 -3.67 -7.10 4.62
C PHE A 393 -3.61 -6.25 3.35
N GLY A 394 -2.82 -6.67 2.34
CA GLY A 394 -2.71 -5.98 1.04
C GLY A 394 -1.32 -5.38 0.74
N GLY A 395 -0.36 -5.46 1.68
CA GLY A 395 1.00 -4.95 1.47
C GLY A 395 1.01 -3.46 1.07
N VAL A 396 1.64 -3.12 -0.06
CA VAL A 396 1.74 -1.72 -0.54
C VAL A 396 0.38 -1.05 -0.76
N ALA A 397 -0.70 -1.80 -1.05
CA ALA A 397 -2.05 -1.26 -1.19
C ALA A 397 -2.65 -0.79 0.16
N GLU A 398 -2.25 -1.41 1.27
CA GLU A 398 -2.65 -1.01 2.63
C GLU A 398 -1.72 0.09 3.17
N TYR A 399 -0.41 -0.07 2.99
CA TYR A 399 0.61 0.72 3.69
C TYR A 399 1.22 1.89 2.89
N GLY A 400 1.17 1.84 1.55
CA GLY A 400 1.90 2.76 0.67
C GLY A 400 1.01 3.66 -0.18
N ILE A 401 0.01 3.09 -0.86
CA ILE A 401 -1.03 3.85 -1.57
C ILE A 401 -1.91 4.55 -0.52
N THR A 402 -2.29 5.81 -0.72
CA THR A 402 -2.93 6.62 0.34
C THR A 402 -4.41 6.88 0.05
N ALA A 403 -4.87 8.13 0.06
CA ALA A 403 -6.26 8.54 -0.06
C ALA A 403 -6.84 8.45 -1.48
N ARG A 404 -6.00 8.18 -2.49
CA ARG A 404 -6.40 8.12 -3.91
C ARG A 404 -6.96 6.77 -4.37
N TRP A 405 -7.26 5.85 -3.46
CA TRP A 405 -7.89 4.56 -3.77
C TRP A 405 -8.66 4.02 -2.56
N ASP A 406 -9.78 3.34 -2.80
CA ASP A 406 -10.66 2.85 -1.74
C ASP A 406 -10.13 1.56 -1.07
N LYS A 407 -9.55 1.72 0.11
CA LYS A 407 -9.03 0.62 0.94
C LYS A 407 -10.12 -0.30 1.52
N ASN A 408 -11.41 -0.03 1.31
CA ASN A 408 -12.47 -0.99 1.62
C ASN A 408 -12.41 -2.22 0.69
N PHE A 409 -11.86 -2.09 -0.53
CA PHE A 409 -11.61 -3.23 -1.41
C PHE A 409 -10.62 -4.27 -0.82
N LEU A 410 -9.75 -3.88 0.12
CA LEU A 410 -8.90 -4.83 0.85
C LEU A 410 -9.71 -5.71 1.81
N THR A 411 -10.70 -5.14 2.50
CA THR A 411 -11.66 -5.90 3.31
C THR A 411 -12.43 -6.88 2.42
N LEU A 412 -12.87 -6.42 1.25
CA LEU A 412 -13.62 -7.19 0.26
C LEU A 412 -12.86 -8.47 -0.15
N VAL A 413 -11.64 -8.31 -0.67
CA VAL A 413 -10.80 -9.44 -1.14
C VAL A 413 -10.44 -10.37 0.01
N ARG A 414 -10.21 -9.83 1.20
CA ARG A 414 -9.86 -10.62 2.38
C ARG A 414 -10.98 -11.54 2.85
N ILE A 415 -12.24 -11.08 2.82
CA ILE A 415 -13.41 -11.94 3.11
C ILE A 415 -13.53 -13.08 2.08
N ILE A 416 -13.26 -12.81 0.79
CA ILE A 416 -13.29 -13.83 -0.26
C ILE A 416 -12.26 -14.95 -0.01
N LEU A 417 -11.06 -14.60 0.47
CA LEU A 417 -10.03 -15.57 0.83
C LEU A 417 -10.33 -16.31 2.14
N GLU A 418 -10.65 -15.60 3.23
CA GLU A 418 -10.86 -16.21 4.55
C GLU A 418 -12.14 -17.07 4.65
N ARG A 419 -13.09 -16.93 3.71
CA ARG A 419 -14.23 -17.87 3.55
C ARG A 419 -13.85 -19.20 2.89
N ASN A 420 -12.63 -19.35 2.38
CA ASN A 420 -12.13 -20.60 1.80
C ASN A 420 -11.40 -21.44 2.88
N THR A 421 -11.89 -22.65 3.12
CA THR A 421 -11.35 -23.57 4.14
C THR A 421 -9.93 -24.10 3.86
N SER A 422 -9.38 -23.84 2.68
CA SER A 422 -7.99 -24.17 2.30
C SER A 422 -7.04 -22.95 2.33
N TYR A 423 -7.53 -21.77 2.74
CA TYR A 423 -6.73 -20.57 2.92
C TYR A 423 -6.35 -20.37 4.39
N HIS A 424 -5.05 -20.24 4.65
CA HIS A 424 -4.50 -19.98 5.97
C HIS A 424 -3.45 -18.88 5.91
N TYR A 425 -3.26 -18.16 7.01
CA TYR A 425 -2.18 -17.20 7.17
C TYR A 425 -1.64 -17.18 8.60
N THR A 426 -0.46 -16.62 8.76
CA THR A 426 0.12 -16.23 10.06
C THR A 426 0.77 -14.86 9.90
N ASP A 427 0.70 -14.04 10.94
CA ASP A 427 1.12 -12.66 10.95
C ASP A 427 2.20 -12.39 12.02
N GLY A 428 2.93 -11.29 11.89
CA GLY A 428 4.17 -11.03 12.65
C GLY A 428 5.38 -11.92 12.31
N VAL A 429 5.20 -13.03 11.60
CA VAL A 429 6.20 -14.04 11.24
C VAL A 429 7.01 -13.62 10.01
N ARG A 430 8.35 -13.70 10.10
CA ARG A 430 9.29 -13.30 9.06
C ARG A 430 10.11 -14.49 8.56
N ILE A 431 9.91 -14.90 7.31
CA ILE A 431 10.76 -15.93 6.68
C ILE A 431 12.17 -15.34 6.44
N GLY A 432 13.21 -16.14 6.70
CA GLY A 432 14.60 -15.71 6.88
C GLY A 432 14.91 -15.10 8.26
N LYS A 433 14.01 -15.25 9.25
CA LYS A 433 14.20 -14.76 10.63
C LYS A 433 13.50 -15.61 11.70
N THR A 434 12.18 -15.75 11.64
CA THR A 434 11.37 -16.58 12.56
C THR A 434 11.44 -18.04 12.15
N LEU A 435 11.34 -18.27 10.83
CA LEU A 435 11.58 -19.54 10.15
C LEU A 435 12.60 -19.29 9.04
N SER A 436 13.45 -20.27 8.74
CA SER A 436 14.19 -20.33 7.48
C SER A 436 13.26 -20.74 6.32
N ILE A 437 13.77 -20.82 5.09
CA ILE A 437 13.05 -21.47 3.99
C ILE A 437 13.13 -23.00 4.11
N GLN A 438 14.24 -23.55 4.64
CA GLN A 438 14.40 -24.98 4.86
C GLN A 438 13.38 -25.51 5.88
N ASP A 439 13.11 -24.75 6.96
CA ASP A 439 12.02 -25.01 7.92
C ASP A 439 10.68 -25.30 7.24
N LEU A 440 10.37 -24.66 6.11
CA LEU A 440 9.10 -24.84 5.41
C LEU A 440 9.07 -26.19 4.68
N PHE A 441 10.12 -26.52 3.93
CA PHE A 441 10.24 -27.81 3.26
C PHE A 441 10.29 -28.97 4.26
N ASP A 442 11.04 -28.84 5.36
CA ASP A 442 11.12 -29.83 6.45
C ASP A 442 9.76 -30.05 7.14
N ARG A 443 8.89 -29.02 7.16
CA ARG A 443 7.52 -29.09 7.69
C ARG A 443 6.50 -29.60 6.67
N GLY A 444 6.92 -29.96 5.46
CA GLY A 444 6.11 -30.62 4.43
C GLY A 444 5.51 -29.71 3.37
N PHE A 445 5.88 -28.42 3.28
CA PHE A 445 5.44 -27.56 2.18
C PHE A 445 6.08 -28.01 0.86
N ASP A 446 5.27 -28.18 -0.19
CA ASP A 446 5.74 -28.62 -1.51
C ASP A 446 6.51 -27.52 -2.28
N HIS A 447 6.15 -26.25 -2.07
CA HIS A 447 6.71 -25.10 -2.81
C HIS A 447 6.69 -23.82 -1.98
N VAL A 448 7.69 -22.94 -2.20
CA VAL A 448 7.81 -21.63 -1.53
C VAL A 448 7.81 -20.50 -2.57
N SER A 449 6.86 -19.57 -2.43
CA SER A 449 6.74 -18.38 -3.31
C SER A 449 7.02 -17.09 -2.55
N LEU A 450 8.02 -16.34 -3.00
CA LEU A 450 8.40 -15.06 -2.42
C LEU A 450 7.62 -13.91 -3.08
N CYS A 451 6.80 -13.23 -2.29
CA CYS A 451 5.93 -12.12 -2.69
C CYS A 451 6.20 -10.86 -1.82
N THR A 452 7.41 -10.74 -1.26
CA THR A 452 7.82 -9.76 -0.24
C THR A 452 7.96 -8.32 -0.75
N GLY A 453 7.79 -8.10 -2.06
CA GLY A 453 7.78 -6.79 -2.72
C GLY A 453 9.07 -5.98 -2.63
N ALA A 454 9.03 -4.74 -3.11
CA ALA A 454 10.16 -3.82 -3.03
C ALA A 454 10.14 -3.02 -1.71
N GLY A 455 10.30 -3.73 -0.58
CA GLY A 455 10.18 -3.17 0.78
C GLY A 455 11.42 -2.46 1.34
N LYS A 456 12.55 -2.40 0.63
CA LYS A 456 13.80 -1.78 1.14
C LYS A 456 14.00 -0.40 0.50
N PRO A 457 14.03 0.73 1.25
CA PRO A 457 14.26 2.05 0.67
C PRO A 457 15.63 2.16 -0.02
N LYS A 458 15.68 2.97 -1.08
CA LYS A 458 16.94 3.52 -1.62
C LYS A 458 17.34 4.68 -0.72
N ASN A 459 18.57 4.64 -0.20
CA ASN A 459 19.14 5.72 0.61
C ASN A 459 20.16 6.49 -0.22
N LEU A 460 20.39 7.76 0.10
CA LEU A 460 21.61 8.47 -0.33
C LEU A 460 22.83 7.86 0.40
N PRO A 461 23.99 7.72 -0.27
CA PRO A 461 25.20 7.20 0.36
C PRO A 461 25.81 8.23 1.33
N ASN A 462 26.33 7.75 2.47
CA ASN A 462 27.11 8.50 3.46
C ASN A 462 26.46 9.75 4.09
N THR A 463 25.16 9.95 3.90
CA THR A 463 24.44 11.15 4.36
C THR A 463 23.64 10.96 5.65
N ASP A 464 24.25 11.33 6.79
CA ASP A 464 23.78 12.47 7.59
C ASP A 464 22.28 12.86 7.59
N LEU A 465 21.34 12.10 8.18
CA LEU A 465 19.93 12.54 8.29
C LEU A 465 19.64 13.26 9.64
N PRO A 466 19.60 14.61 9.70
CA PRO A 466 19.18 15.35 10.90
C PRO A 466 17.66 15.35 11.10
N LYS A 467 17.22 15.78 12.28
CA LYS A 467 15.80 16.05 12.57
C LYS A 467 15.24 17.03 11.54
N GLY A 468 14.10 16.65 10.95
CA GLY A 468 13.51 17.33 9.80
C GLY A 468 13.67 16.57 8.50
N VAL A 469 14.77 15.82 8.31
CA VAL A 469 14.91 14.92 7.15
C VAL A 469 14.27 13.57 7.47
N ARG A 470 13.34 13.12 6.61
CA ARG A 470 12.56 11.87 6.78
C ARG A 470 12.54 11.10 5.46
N MET A 471 12.37 9.78 5.47
CA MET A 471 12.07 9.05 4.23
C MET A 471 10.57 9.12 3.94
N GLY A 472 10.18 9.30 2.67
CA GLY A 472 8.78 9.41 2.27
C GLY A 472 7.97 8.15 2.58
N VAL A 473 8.53 6.97 2.32
CA VAL A 473 7.85 5.68 2.60
C VAL A 473 7.52 5.51 4.09
N ASP A 474 8.43 5.89 5.00
CA ASP A 474 8.18 5.85 6.44
C ASP A 474 7.03 6.74 6.85
N PHE A 475 6.95 7.93 6.26
CA PHE A 475 5.90 8.91 6.55
C PHE A 475 4.54 8.37 6.09
N LEU A 476 4.46 7.85 4.86
CA LEU A 476 3.24 7.21 4.36
C LEU A 476 2.81 6.01 5.24
N MET A 477 3.75 5.15 5.66
CA MET A 477 3.47 4.08 6.62
C MET A 477 3.10 4.59 8.04
N GLY A 478 3.58 5.78 8.39
CA GLY A 478 3.25 6.51 9.62
C GLY A 478 1.81 7.02 9.65
N LEU A 479 1.34 7.60 8.55
CA LEU A 479 0.00 8.22 8.45
C LEU A 479 -1.16 7.26 8.73
N HIS A 480 -0.95 5.98 8.47
CA HIS A 480 -1.96 4.95 8.69
C HIS A 480 -2.12 4.59 10.19
N GLN A 481 -1.29 5.13 11.09
CA GLN A 481 -1.38 4.94 12.54
C GLN A 481 -2.43 5.92 13.12
N ARG A 482 -3.56 5.37 13.61
CA ARG A 482 -4.68 6.15 14.16
C ARG A 482 -4.65 6.21 15.71
N PRO A 483 -5.09 7.33 16.33
CA PRO A 483 -5.59 8.56 15.70
C PRO A 483 -4.46 9.46 15.20
N LEU A 484 -4.62 10.01 13.99
CA LEU A 484 -3.59 10.84 13.32
C LEU A 484 -3.14 12.09 14.10
N PRO A 485 -4.03 12.87 14.77
CA PRO A 485 -3.63 14.03 15.55
C PRO A 485 -2.51 13.75 16.55
N ASP A 486 -2.54 12.61 17.26
CA ASP A 486 -1.50 12.25 18.24
C ASP A 486 -0.16 11.86 17.60
N VAL A 487 -0.15 11.47 16.31
CA VAL A 487 1.08 11.22 15.54
C VAL A 487 1.74 12.55 15.17
N PHE A 488 0.95 13.53 14.69
CA PHE A 488 1.47 14.84 14.30
C PHE A 488 1.93 15.68 15.50
N LEU A 489 1.27 15.57 16.65
CA LEU A 489 1.73 16.23 17.89
C LEU A 489 3.16 15.81 18.28
N GLN A 490 3.55 14.57 18.01
CA GLN A 490 4.89 14.05 18.37
C GLN A 490 6.00 14.52 17.41
N ASN A 491 5.73 14.55 16.11
CA ASN A 491 6.72 14.93 15.08
C ASN A 491 6.12 15.93 14.06
N PRO A 492 5.82 17.17 14.47
CA PRO A 492 5.12 18.15 13.63
C PRO A 492 5.92 18.53 12.38
N ILE A 493 5.20 19.02 11.37
CA ILE A 493 5.70 19.48 10.06
C ILE A 493 5.74 21.02 10.05
N GLN A 494 6.63 21.63 9.30
CA GLN A 494 6.71 23.08 9.10
C GLN A 494 6.79 23.37 7.60
N LEU A 495 6.06 24.38 7.12
CA LEU A 495 6.14 24.86 5.75
C LEU A 495 7.19 26.00 5.67
N PRO A 496 7.92 26.16 4.55
CA PRO A 496 7.91 25.31 3.35
C PRO A 496 8.51 23.92 3.62
N THR A 497 7.94 22.90 3.00
CA THR A 497 8.47 21.52 3.00
C THR A 497 8.88 21.10 1.58
N TYR A 498 10.00 20.38 1.46
CA TYR A 498 10.48 19.84 0.19
C TYR A 498 10.41 18.31 0.15
N VAL A 499 10.13 17.75 -1.02
CA VAL A 499 10.14 16.29 -1.27
C VAL A 499 11.09 15.99 -2.43
N TYR A 500 12.18 15.24 -2.20
CA TYR A 500 13.18 14.94 -3.21
C TYR A 500 12.93 13.58 -3.88
N GLY A 501 12.70 13.60 -5.19
CA GLY A 501 12.33 12.44 -6.01
C GLY A 501 11.03 12.68 -6.79
N ALA A 502 10.78 11.87 -7.82
CA ALA A 502 9.56 11.97 -8.66
C ALA A 502 9.00 10.59 -9.05
N GLY A 503 9.04 9.62 -8.13
CA GLY A 503 8.20 8.42 -8.22
C GLY A 503 6.80 8.68 -7.64
N LEU A 504 5.86 7.74 -7.79
CA LEU A 504 4.53 7.87 -7.18
C LEU A 504 4.62 8.11 -5.67
N THR A 505 5.52 7.42 -4.96
CA THR A 505 5.82 7.66 -3.53
C THR A 505 6.17 9.11 -3.19
N ALA A 506 6.79 9.87 -4.12
CA ALA A 506 7.11 11.29 -3.90
C ALA A 506 5.86 12.17 -4.02
N ILE A 507 4.99 11.85 -4.99
CA ILE A 507 3.73 12.57 -5.23
C ILE A 507 2.74 12.27 -4.09
N ASP A 508 2.60 11.00 -3.72
CA ASP A 508 1.86 10.55 -2.54
C ASP A 508 2.41 11.23 -1.27
N THR A 509 3.74 11.27 -1.05
CA THR A 509 4.31 11.99 0.10
C THR A 509 3.95 13.48 0.09
N ALA A 510 4.00 14.15 -1.06
CA ALA A 510 3.77 15.59 -1.14
C ALA A 510 2.31 15.98 -0.83
N THR A 511 1.33 15.27 -1.41
CA THR A 511 -0.09 15.53 -1.16
C THR A 511 -0.48 15.23 0.29
N GLU A 512 0.02 14.13 0.87
CA GLU A 512 -0.23 13.82 2.28
C GLU A 512 0.43 14.81 3.24
N VAL A 513 1.64 15.32 2.95
CA VAL A 513 2.30 16.37 3.76
C VAL A 513 1.45 17.64 3.78
N LEU A 514 0.94 18.08 2.63
CA LEU A 514 0.11 19.28 2.54
C LEU A 514 -1.23 19.10 3.28
N ALA A 515 -1.89 17.94 3.09
CA ALA A 515 -3.14 17.61 3.77
C ALA A 515 -2.98 17.44 5.29
N ALA A 516 -1.80 17.02 5.78
CA ALA A 516 -1.49 16.94 7.19
C ALA A 516 -1.40 18.31 7.88
N TYR A 517 -1.00 19.36 7.16
CA TYR A 517 -0.65 20.64 7.79
C TYR A 517 -1.83 21.34 8.51
N PRO A 518 -3.03 21.48 7.91
CA PRO A 518 -4.19 22.02 8.63
C PRO A 518 -4.62 21.14 9.83
N VAL A 519 -4.55 19.82 9.67
CA VAL A 519 -4.97 18.85 10.69
C VAL A 519 -4.07 18.92 11.93
N GLN A 520 -2.75 19.06 11.75
CA GLN A 520 -1.85 19.18 12.89
C GLN A 520 -1.98 20.52 13.63
N VAL A 521 -2.17 21.67 12.95
CA VAL A 521 -2.20 22.96 13.65
C VAL A 521 -3.49 23.12 14.45
N ALA A 522 -4.62 22.60 13.94
CA ALA A 522 -5.85 22.46 14.72
C ALA A 522 -5.66 21.55 15.94
N ALA A 523 -4.92 20.43 15.80
CA ALA A 523 -4.59 19.54 16.92
C ALA A 523 -3.67 20.20 17.96
N ILE A 524 -2.68 20.98 17.53
CA ILE A 524 -1.73 21.72 18.37
C ILE A 524 -2.47 22.82 19.14
N ALA A 525 -3.32 23.61 18.48
CA ALA A 525 -4.15 24.63 19.13
C ALA A 525 -5.09 24.02 20.19
N LYS A 526 -5.76 22.90 19.85
CA LYS A 526 -6.58 22.15 20.82
C LYS A 526 -5.75 21.61 21.99
N ALA A 527 -4.54 21.10 21.73
CA ALA A 527 -3.65 20.62 22.78
C ALA A 527 -3.13 21.75 23.68
N ALA A 528 -2.81 22.92 23.14
CA ALA A 528 -2.42 24.09 23.91
C ALA A 528 -3.53 24.54 24.88
N ALA A 529 -4.78 24.57 24.42
CA ALA A 529 -5.93 24.97 25.22
C ALA A 529 -6.37 23.92 26.27
N THR A 530 -6.10 22.62 26.06
CA THR A 530 -6.66 21.55 26.90
C THR A 530 -5.64 20.70 27.67
N ASN A 531 -4.43 20.52 27.16
CA ASN A 531 -3.39 19.70 27.79
C ASN A 531 -1.99 20.07 27.25
N SER A 532 -1.44 21.18 27.73
CA SER A 532 -0.13 21.70 27.31
C SER A 532 1.03 20.70 27.51
N LYS A 533 0.89 19.68 28.38
CA LYS A 533 1.88 18.61 28.52
C LYS A 533 2.09 17.82 27.22
N LYS A 534 1.07 17.70 26.35
CA LYS A 534 1.17 17.02 25.04
C LYS A 534 2.04 17.76 24.01
N ILE A 535 2.39 19.02 24.24
CA ILE A 535 3.15 19.87 23.30
C ILE A 535 4.41 20.50 23.92
N LYS A 536 4.77 20.14 25.16
CA LYS A 536 5.91 20.73 25.89
C LYS A 536 7.27 20.54 25.20
N HIS A 537 7.39 19.57 24.30
CA HIS A 537 8.57 19.30 23.48
C HIS A 537 8.68 20.17 22.22
N ILE A 538 7.62 20.91 21.84
CA ILE A 538 7.64 21.83 20.70
C ILE A 538 8.30 23.15 21.15
N PRO A 539 9.38 23.62 20.50
CA PRO A 539 10.02 24.88 20.86
C PRO A 539 9.07 26.08 20.74
N LYS A 540 9.13 27.00 21.70
CA LYS A 540 8.17 28.12 21.83
C LYS A 540 7.94 28.92 20.52
N PRO A 541 8.96 29.36 19.76
CA PRO A 541 8.71 30.12 18.52
C PRO A 541 7.96 29.32 17.43
N ILE A 542 8.22 28.02 17.36
CA ILE A 542 7.56 27.10 16.41
C ILE A 542 6.09 26.88 16.85
N LEU A 543 5.85 26.76 18.16
CA LEU A 543 4.49 26.69 18.70
C LEU A 543 3.70 27.98 18.44
N GLU A 544 4.31 29.15 18.63
CA GLU A 544 3.68 30.45 18.33
C GLU A 544 3.28 30.56 16.86
N THR A 545 4.16 30.14 15.94
CA THR A 545 3.84 30.03 14.50
C THR A 545 2.65 29.10 14.23
N PHE A 546 2.60 27.92 14.85
CA PHE A 546 1.48 26.98 14.67
C PHE A 546 0.15 27.51 15.22
N LEU A 547 0.17 28.29 16.29
CA LEU A 547 -1.03 28.89 16.88
C LEU A 547 -1.58 30.02 16.00
N ASP A 548 -0.71 30.88 15.46
CA ASP A 548 -1.08 31.89 14.45
C ASP A 548 -1.65 31.24 13.18
N HIS A 549 -1.00 30.20 12.66
CA HIS A 549 -1.48 29.49 11.47
C HIS A 549 -2.83 28.79 11.70
N ALA A 550 -3.06 28.24 12.90
CA ALA A 550 -4.37 27.69 13.29
C ALA A 550 -5.45 28.79 13.35
N HIS A 551 -5.11 29.98 13.86
CA HIS A 551 -6.01 31.13 13.91
C HIS A 551 -6.36 31.66 12.51
N GLN A 552 -5.37 31.85 11.62
CA GLN A 552 -5.61 32.25 10.24
C GLN A 552 -6.48 31.22 9.47
N LEU A 553 -6.24 29.91 9.65
CA LEU A 553 -7.09 28.87 9.05
C LEU A 553 -8.53 28.86 9.61
N ALA A 554 -8.72 29.17 10.90
CA ALA A 554 -10.05 29.28 11.50
C ALA A 554 -10.83 30.52 11.02
N GLN A 555 -10.14 31.57 10.56
CA GLN A 555 -10.76 32.75 9.95
C GLN A 555 -11.08 32.57 8.45
N ALA A 556 -10.33 31.72 7.74
CA ALA A 556 -10.50 31.45 6.32
C ALA A 556 -11.76 30.61 6.04
N LYS A 557 -12.81 31.28 5.55
CA LYS A 557 -14.14 30.72 5.26
C LYS A 557 -14.19 30.00 3.92
N ALA A 558 -13.41 30.45 2.94
CA ALA A 558 -13.41 29.89 1.59
C ALA A 558 -12.26 28.87 1.40
N PRO A 559 -12.49 27.75 0.68
CA PRO A 559 -11.43 26.82 0.30
C PRO A 559 -10.29 27.42 -0.52
N THR A 560 -10.50 28.59 -1.14
CA THR A 560 -9.48 29.38 -1.85
C THR A 560 -8.57 30.14 -0.88
N GLU A 561 -9.12 30.79 0.13
CA GLU A 561 -8.37 31.49 1.20
C GLU A 561 -7.43 30.51 1.92
N GLN A 562 -7.91 29.29 2.23
CA GLN A 562 -7.08 28.26 2.88
C GLN A 562 -5.90 27.80 2.02
N LYS A 563 -6.05 27.70 0.68
CA LYS A 563 -4.92 27.44 -0.24
C LYS A 563 -3.94 28.61 -0.26
N GLN A 564 -4.44 29.84 -0.32
CA GLN A 564 -3.61 31.05 -0.32
C GLN A 564 -2.77 31.16 0.95
N LEU A 565 -3.32 30.79 2.12
CA LEU A 565 -2.55 30.66 3.36
C LEU A 565 -1.46 29.59 3.26
N LEU A 566 -1.78 28.38 2.81
CA LEU A 566 -0.79 27.30 2.65
C LEU A 566 0.33 27.67 1.67
N GLN A 567 0.02 28.42 0.61
CA GLN A 567 0.98 28.94 -0.38
C GLN A 567 1.81 30.12 0.17
N LYS A 568 1.19 31.04 0.92
CA LYS A 568 1.85 32.14 1.66
C LYS A 568 2.88 31.61 2.66
N TRP A 569 2.62 30.43 3.25
CA TRP A 569 3.56 29.71 4.12
C TRP A 569 4.59 28.85 3.35
N GLY A 570 4.67 28.98 2.03
CA GLY A 570 5.65 28.32 1.16
C GLY A 570 5.27 26.91 0.70
N GLY A 571 4.16 26.34 1.19
CA GLY A 571 3.55 25.10 0.69
C GLY A 571 4.49 23.89 0.68
N VAL A 572 4.26 22.99 -0.29
CA VAL A 572 5.03 21.77 -0.51
C VAL A 572 5.55 21.74 -1.95
N THR A 573 6.87 21.55 -2.11
CA THR A 573 7.52 21.47 -3.43
C THR A 573 8.22 20.14 -3.63
N VAL A 574 7.89 19.44 -4.71
CA VAL A 574 8.62 18.26 -5.21
C VAL A 574 9.84 18.72 -6.01
N LEU A 575 11.01 18.14 -5.75
CA LEU A 575 12.27 18.45 -6.41
C LEU A 575 12.78 17.22 -7.17
N TYR A 576 13.12 17.37 -8.45
CA TYR A 576 13.60 16.28 -9.30
C TYR A 576 14.83 16.66 -10.14
N HIS A 577 15.83 15.77 -10.17
CA HIS A 577 17.15 16.03 -10.76
C HIS A 577 17.25 15.90 -12.29
N ARG A 578 16.12 15.72 -12.99
CA ARG A 578 16.00 15.66 -14.47
C ARG A 578 14.72 16.35 -14.89
N ASP A 579 14.42 16.36 -16.19
CA ASP A 579 13.14 16.83 -16.73
C ASP A 579 11.96 15.98 -16.22
N LEU A 580 10.84 16.62 -15.92
CA LEU A 580 9.64 15.94 -15.44
C LEU A 580 9.14 14.82 -16.39
N PRO A 581 9.23 14.92 -17.73
CA PRO A 581 8.92 13.81 -18.65
C PRO A 581 9.73 12.52 -18.41
N GLN A 582 10.95 12.61 -17.87
CA GLN A 582 11.75 11.42 -17.53
C GLN A 582 11.28 10.73 -16.24
N ALA A 583 10.54 11.44 -15.38
CA ALA A 583 10.15 10.99 -14.05
C ALA A 583 9.35 9.68 -14.10
N PRO A 584 9.57 8.75 -13.14
CA PRO A 584 8.74 7.57 -13.03
C PRO A 584 7.25 7.91 -12.88
N SER A 585 6.87 8.93 -12.10
CA SER A 585 5.46 9.36 -11.98
C SER A 585 4.87 9.83 -13.32
N TYR A 586 5.61 10.55 -14.16
CA TYR A 586 5.14 11.00 -15.48
C TYR A 586 4.91 9.81 -16.42
N ARG A 587 5.86 8.88 -16.50
CA ARG A 587 5.78 7.70 -17.37
C ARG A 587 4.81 6.63 -16.83
N GLN A 588 4.65 6.54 -15.52
CA GLN A 588 3.74 5.59 -14.87
C GLN A 588 2.31 6.11 -14.80
N SER A 589 2.05 7.37 -14.42
CA SER A 589 0.71 7.96 -14.37
C SER A 589 0.70 9.50 -14.37
N ARG A 590 0.53 10.12 -15.55
CA ARG A 590 0.40 11.59 -15.70
C ARG A 590 -0.78 12.18 -14.90
N HIS A 591 -1.85 11.42 -14.69
CA HIS A 591 -3.01 11.82 -13.88
C HIS A 591 -2.66 12.06 -12.40
N GLU A 592 -1.67 11.34 -11.86
CA GLU A 592 -1.24 11.52 -10.45
C GLU A 592 -0.54 12.86 -10.24
N LEU A 593 0.33 13.23 -11.18
CA LEU A 593 0.95 14.55 -11.21
C LEU A 593 -0.10 15.66 -11.36
N ALA A 594 -1.08 15.48 -12.25
CA ALA A 594 -2.15 16.44 -12.48
C ALA A 594 -2.99 16.72 -11.22
N ASN A 595 -3.32 15.66 -10.46
CA ASN A 595 -4.07 15.77 -9.21
C ASN A 595 -3.24 16.35 -8.05
N ALA A 596 -1.92 16.10 -8.01
CA ALA A 596 -1.05 16.77 -7.04
C ALA A 596 -0.89 18.28 -7.36
N LEU A 597 -0.70 18.63 -8.64
CA LEU A 597 -0.67 20.02 -9.10
C LEU A 597 -2.00 20.73 -8.78
N SER A 598 -3.15 20.07 -8.97
CA SER A 598 -4.45 20.64 -8.58
C SER A 598 -4.65 20.73 -7.07
N GLU A 599 -4.05 19.84 -6.25
CA GLU A 599 -4.01 20.02 -4.78
C GLU A 599 -3.06 21.15 -4.33
N GLY A 600 -2.39 21.84 -5.26
CA GLY A 600 -1.52 22.98 -4.96
C GLY A 600 -0.06 22.62 -4.68
N ILE A 601 0.33 21.36 -4.92
CA ILE A 601 1.73 20.93 -4.87
C ILE A 601 2.51 21.60 -6.01
N GLN A 602 3.69 22.14 -5.70
CA GLN A 602 4.62 22.62 -6.73
C GLN A 602 5.57 21.51 -7.16
N ILE A 603 6.00 21.49 -8.42
CA ILE A 603 7.03 20.56 -8.89
C ILE A 603 8.13 21.35 -9.60
N ARG A 604 9.38 21.19 -9.18
CA ARG A 604 10.56 21.74 -9.87
C ARG A 604 11.40 20.62 -10.44
N ASP A 605 11.54 20.62 -11.76
CA ASP A 605 12.42 19.72 -12.48
C ASP A 605 13.81 20.33 -12.66
N GLN A 606 14.80 19.51 -13.04
CA GLN A 606 16.20 19.92 -13.16
C GLN A 606 16.82 20.54 -11.87
N ILE A 607 16.38 20.08 -10.69
CA ILE A 607 16.95 20.43 -9.38
C ILE A 607 17.59 19.21 -8.71
N SER A 608 18.90 19.22 -8.52
CA SER A 608 19.64 18.23 -7.72
C SER A 608 19.79 18.66 -6.27
N LEU A 609 19.48 17.79 -5.31
CA LEU A 609 19.84 18.00 -3.90
C LEU A 609 21.35 17.77 -3.72
N VAL A 610 22.06 18.75 -3.16
CA VAL A 610 23.52 18.73 -2.97
C VAL A 610 23.89 18.46 -1.51
N SER A 611 23.32 19.22 -0.58
CA SER A 611 23.60 19.12 0.86
C SER A 611 22.49 19.76 1.69
N TRP A 612 22.67 19.81 3.01
CA TRP A 612 21.78 20.51 3.93
C TRP A 612 22.54 21.09 5.12
N HIS A 613 22.02 22.19 5.64
CA HIS A 613 22.54 22.88 6.82
C HIS A 613 21.67 22.59 8.04
N LYS A 614 22.29 22.41 9.21
CA LYS A 614 21.63 22.06 10.46
C LYS A 614 22.25 22.77 11.66
N THR A 615 21.43 23.07 12.65
CA THR A 615 21.83 23.65 13.94
C THR A 615 21.35 22.72 15.04
N GLN A 616 22.23 22.28 15.94
CA GLN A 616 21.89 21.36 17.06
C GLN A 616 21.05 20.13 16.61
N ASP A 617 21.49 19.47 15.53
CA ASP A 617 20.81 18.31 14.91
C ASP A 617 19.43 18.60 14.27
N GLN A 618 19.01 19.87 14.17
CA GLN A 618 17.78 20.30 13.50
C GLN A 618 18.09 20.95 12.13
N LEU A 619 17.51 20.40 11.06
CA LEU A 619 17.55 20.95 9.69
C LEU A 619 17.09 22.42 9.66
N GLN A 620 17.81 23.28 8.93
CA GLN A 620 17.47 24.70 8.74
C GLN A 620 17.30 25.10 7.26
N SER A 621 18.07 24.47 6.36
CA SER A 621 17.98 24.70 4.92
C SER A 621 18.60 23.55 4.13
N ILE A 622 18.25 23.47 2.84
CA ILE A 622 18.84 22.55 1.87
C ILE A 622 19.60 23.37 0.81
N THR A 623 20.74 22.85 0.36
CA THR A 623 21.45 23.39 -0.81
C THR A 623 21.15 22.52 -2.01
N VAL A 624 20.70 23.16 -3.10
CA VAL A 624 20.37 22.49 -4.36
C VAL A 624 21.17 23.09 -5.51
N LEU A 625 21.54 22.25 -6.47
CA LEU A 625 22.03 22.67 -7.78
C LEU A 625 20.84 22.78 -8.73
N ASP A 626 20.63 23.98 -9.25
CA ASP A 626 19.68 24.27 -10.32
C ASP A 626 20.43 24.13 -11.66
N HIS A 627 20.09 23.11 -12.46
CA HIS A 627 20.81 22.81 -13.70
C HIS A 627 20.44 23.77 -14.85
N LEU A 628 19.33 24.51 -14.76
CA LEU A 628 18.95 25.52 -15.76
C LEU A 628 19.81 26.78 -15.65
N THR A 629 20.15 27.17 -14.42
CA THR A 629 21.01 28.33 -14.14
C THR A 629 22.47 27.96 -13.82
N ASN A 630 22.77 26.66 -13.68
CA ASN A 630 24.03 26.11 -13.18
C ASN A 630 24.52 26.79 -11.88
N GLN A 631 23.58 27.01 -10.94
CA GLN A 631 23.85 27.72 -9.69
C GLN A 631 23.43 26.91 -8.47
N HIS A 632 24.21 27.02 -7.39
CA HIS A 632 23.83 26.52 -6.08
C HIS A 632 22.86 27.51 -5.42
N LYS A 633 21.70 27.03 -5.00
CA LYS A 633 20.63 27.82 -4.35
C LYS A 633 20.33 27.21 -2.98
N THR A 634 20.29 28.06 -1.96
CA THR A 634 19.93 27.65 -0.59
C THR A 634 18.44 27.88 -0.38
N LEU A 635 17.70 26.82 -0.08
CA LEU A 635 16.26 26.86 0.17
C LEU A 635 16.01 26.67 1.68
N PRO A 636 15.42 27.65 2.39
CA PRO A 636 15.15 27.53 3.82
C PRO A 636 14.05 26.48 4.06
N THR A 637 14.26 25.56 5.02
CA THR A 637 13.25 24.58 5.41
C THR A 637 13.66 23.84 6.69
N HIS A 638 12.68 23.49 7.52
CA HIS A 638 12.87 22.57 8.65
C HIS A 638 12.40 21.14 8.33
N ASN A 639 11.88 20.85 7.13
CA ASN A 639 11.43 19.50 6.72
C ASN A 639 11.76 19.13 5.27
N LEU A 640 12.40 17.98 5.10
CA LEU A 640 12.76 17.39 3.82
C LEU A 640 12.34 15.91 3.80
N PHE A 641 11.60 15.49 2.78
CA PHE A 641 11.22 14.10 2.60
C PHE A 641 11.98 13.47 1.42
N LEU A 642 12.70 12.38 1.66
CA LEU A 642 13.46 11.66 0.64
C LEU A 642 12.61 10.52 0.06
N ALA A 643 12.24 10.63 -1.22
CA ALA A 643 11.35 9.72 -1.92
C ALA A 643 12.04 9.04 -3.12
N LEU A 644 13.20 8.44 -2.84
CA LEU A 644 14.18 7.89 -3.80
C LEU A 644 13.76 6.55 -4.44
N GLY A 645 12.57 6.04 -4.09
CA GLY A 645 12.10 4.70 -4.44
C GLY A 645 12.72 3.59 -3.58
N THR A 646 12.49 2.34 -3.97
CA THR A 646 12.87 1.15 -3.19
C THR A 646 13.68 0.13 -4.02
N LYS A 647 14.06 -0.99 -3.39
CA LYS A 647 14.73 -2.17 -3.95
C LYS A 647 13.98 -3.46 -3.52
N PRO A 648 14.04 -4.55 -4.33
CA PRO A 648 13.48 -5.86 -4.00
C PRO A 648 13.92 -6.41 -2.63
N ASN A 649 13.01 -7.10 -1.93
CA ASN A 649 13.18 -7.57 -0.56
C ASN A 649 13.54 -9.07 -0.45
N PHE A 650 14.72 -9.44 -0.93
CA PHE A 650 15.25 -10.82 -0.88
C PHE A 650 15.73 -11.28 0.52
N ASN A 651 15.32 -10.63 1.62
CA ASN A 651 15.78 -10.99 2.98
C ASN A 651 15.44 -12.42 3.41
N ALA A 652 14.43 -13.06 2.80
CA ALA A 652 14.05 -14.45 3.07
C ALA A 652 15.07 -15.50 2.58
N LEU A 653 15.99 -15.12 1.69
CA LEU A 653 16.99 -16.02 1.08
C LEU A 653 18.33 -16.04 1.83
N LYS A 654 18.47 -15.30 2.94
CA LYS A 654 19.76 -15.09 3.63
C LYS A 654 20.47 -16.38 4.07
N ASP A 655 19.70 -17.43 4.33
CA ASP A 655 20.19 -18.69 4.88
C ASP A 655 20.49 -19.74 3.79
N ILE A 656 20.35 -19.38 2.51
CA ILE A 656 20.62 -20.28 1.36
C ILE A 656 21.90 -19.84 0.65
N ASN A 657 22.81 -20.78 0.41
CA ASN A 657 24.12 -20.49 -0.15
C ASN A 657 24.01 -19.97 -1.60
N SER A 658 24.67 -18.85 -1.88
CA SER A 658 24.28 -17.95 -2.98
C SER A 658 25.29 -17.89 -4.12
N GLN A 659 25.15 -18.85 -5.04
CA GLN A 659 25.35 -18.51 -6.45
C GLN A 659 24.20 -17.57 -6.89
N SER A 660 24.50 -16.60 -7.76
CA SER A 660 23.61 -15.47 -8.06
C SER A 660 22.21 -15.89 -8.55
N ILE A 661 21.16 -15.19 -8.11
CA ILE A 661 19.73 -15.39 -8.49
C ILE A 661 19.60 -15.82 -9.96
N GLN A 662 19.14 -17.05 -10.17
CA GLN A 662 19.06 -17.67 -11.50
C GLN A 662 17.61 -17.69 -11.97
N TRP A 663 17.28 -16.96 -13.03
CA TRP A 663 15.92 -17.00 -13.58
C TRP A 663 15.69 -18.30 -14.37
N LEU A 664 14.89 -19.19 -13.79
CA LEU A 664 14.64 -20.55 -14.25
C LEU A 664 13.16 -20.80 -14.58
N THR A 665 12.92 -21.68 -15.55
CA THR A 665 11.60 -22.22 -15.91
C THR A 665 11.23 -23.46 -15.08
N ALA A 666 9.99 -23.92 -15.13
CA ALA A 666 9.55 -25.19 -14.49
C ALA A 666 10.27 -26.46 -15.01
N ASN A 667 11.01 -26.36 -16.12
CA ASN A 667 11.86 -27.42 -16.67
C ASN A 667 13.35 -27.20 -16.35
N GLN A 668 13.67 -26.35 -15.37
CA GLN A 668 15.04 -25.98 -14.94
C GLN A 668 15.92 -25.33 -16.02
N ALA A 669 15.36 -24.96 -17.18
CA ALA A 669 16.10 -24.19 -18.19
C ALA A 669 16.24 -22.72 -17.77
N HIS A 670 17.45 -22.17 -17.91
CA HIS A 670 17.75 -20.75 -17.72
C HIS A 670 17.13 -19.89 -18.83
N GLN A 671 16.56 -18.75 -18.46
CA GLN A 671 16.02 -17.77 -19.40
C GLN A 671 16.16 -16.36 -18.80
N THR A 672 16.32 -15.33 -19.64
CA THR A 672 16.26 -13.93 -19.18
C THR A 672 14.79 -13.45 -19.18
N PRO A 673 14.30 -12.83 -18.09
CA PRO A 673 12.98 -12.17 -18.08
C PRO A 673 12.85 -11.10 -19.18
N THR A 674 11.68 -11.00 -19.80
CA THR A 674 11.43 -10.06 -20.91
C THR A 674 10.86 -8.72 -20.41
N LYS A 675 10.69 -7.74 -21.31
CA LYS A 675 10.01 -6.46 -21.00
C LYS A 675 8.48 -6.59 -20.88
N ASN A 676 7.85 -7.46 -21.66
CA ASN A 676 6.38 -7.55 -21.76
C ASN A 676 5.84 -8.58 -20.75
N PRO A 677 4.97 -8.18 -19.79
CA PRO A 677 4.37 -9.06 -18.77
C PRO A 677 3.65 -10.32 -19.27
N LYS A 678 3.40 -10.46 -20.57
CA LYS A 678 2.64 -11.54 -21.19
C LYS A 678 3.48 -12.51 -22.02
N ASP A 679 4.75 -12.23 -22.27
CA ASP A 679 5.65 -13.22 -22.88
C ASP A 679 5.92 -14.36 -21.87
N PRO A 680 6.33 -15.57 -22.29
CA PRO A 680 6.72 -16.63 -21.36
C PRO A 680 7.87 -16.20 -20.45
N GLN A 681 7.61 -16.10 -19.13
CA GLN A 681 8.61 -15.70 -18.13
C GLN A 681 9.15 -16.89 -17.31
N PRO A 682 10.45 -16.86 -16.92
CA PRO A 682 11.01 -17.70 -15.87
C PRO A 682 10.70 -17.14 -14.48
N PHE A 683 10.06 -17.93 -13.60
CA PHE A 683 9.64 -17.46 -12.26
C PHE A 683 10.47 -18.00 -11.09
N PHE A 684 11.24 -19.06 -11.31
CA PHE A 684 12.03 -19.69 -10.25
C PHE A 684 13.39 -19.03 -10.14
N ILE A 685 13.89 -18.93 -8.91
CA ILE A 685 15.19 -18.31 -8.59
C ILE A 685 16.22 -19.35 -8.12
N GLN A 686 15.76 -20.51 -7.68
CA GLN A 686 16.54 -21.65 -7.18
C GLN A 686 15.67 -22.92 -7.10
N PHE A 687 16.29 -24.08 -7.33
CA PHE A 687 15.75 -25.40 -6.99
C PHE A 687 16.59 -26.01 -5.84
N LEU A 688 15.95 -26.81 -4.99
CA LEU A 688 16.56 -27.49 -3.84
C LEU A 688 16.35 -29.01 -4.01
N GLY A 689 16.96 -29.57 -5.05
CA GLY A 689 16.68 -30.91 -5.57
C GLY A 689 15.53 -30.94 -6.58
N ASP A 690 15.09 -32.13 -6.96
CA ASP A 690 14.20 -32.33 -8.12
C ASP A 690 12.75 -31.87 -7.90
N THR A 691 12.30 -31.81 -6.65
CA THR A 691 10.89 -31.55 -6.30
C THR A 691 10.64 -30.20 -5.61
N HIS A 692 11.63 -29.63 -4.92
CA HIS A 692 11.47 -28.38 -4.18
C HIS A 692 12.04 -27.20 -4.96
N ALA A 693 11.27 -26.12 -5.07
CA ALA A 693 11.64 -24.92 -5.79
C ALA A 693 11.26 -23.64 -5.03
N ILE A 694 11.91 -22.53 -5.39
CA ILE A 694 11.60 -21.20 -4.87
C ILE A 694 11.29 -20.28 -6.03
N SER A 695 10.10 -19.66 -6.03
CA SER A 695 9.70 -18.66 -7.02
C SER A 695 9.72 -17.24 -6.45
N ALA A 696 9.92 -16.25 -7.34
CA ALA A 696 9.92 -14.83 -7.00
C ALA A 696 8.89 -14.08 -7.86
N LEU A 697 7.94 -13.42 -7.20
CA LEU A 697 6.78 -12.76 -7.82
C LEU A 697 6.68 -11.27 -7.42
N GLY A 698 5.81 -10.52 -8.12
CA GLY A 698 5.62 -9.09 -7.92
C GLY A 698 6.91 -8.29 -8.15
N ASP A 699 7.20 -7.32 -7.29
CA ASP A 699 8.42 -6.49 -7.38
C ASP A 699 9.73 -7.25 -7.09
N LEU A 700 9.70 -8.57 -6.91
CA LEU A 700 10.93 -9.37 -6.94
C LEU A 700 11.32 -9.79 -8.37
N HIS A 701 10.39 -9.73 -9.33
CA HIS A 701 10.59 -10.12 -10.72
C HIS A 701 10.64 -8.88 -11.64
N PRO A 702 11.72 -8.65 -12.41
CA PRO A 702 11.97 -7.37 -13.08
C PRO A 702 10.90 -6.97 -14.11
N THR A 703 10.25 -7.93 -14.78
CA THR A 703 9.12 -7.65 -15.67
C THR A 703 7.88 -7.10 -14.95
N TYR A 704 7.66 -7.53 -13.69
CA TYR A 704 6.43 -7.31 -12.95
C TYR A 704 6.53 -6.27 -11.83
N GLU A 705 7.68 -5.62 -11.65
CA GLU A 705 7.82 -4.56 -10.64
C GLU A 705 7.02 -3.28 -10.95
N GLY A 706 6.62 -2.60 -9.88
CA GLY A 706 6.19 -1.19 -9.91
C GLY A 706 4.71 -0.93 -10.17
N SER A 707 3.85 -1.95 -10.29
CA SER A 707 2.38 -1.73 -10.27
C SER A 707 1.59 -2.94 -9.75
N VAL A 708 0.43 -2.68 -9.16
CA VAL A 708 -0.46 -3.72 -8.59
C VAL A 708 -0.96 -4.68 -9.66
N VAL A 709 -1.32 -4.16 -10.84
CA VAL A 709 -1.78 -4.98 -11.98
C VAL A 709 -0.68 -5.91 -12.51
N LYS A 710 0.59 -5.47 -12.51
CA LYS A 710 1.73 -6.33 -12.84
C LYS A 710 1.99 -7.37 -11.75
N ALA A 711 1.87 -7.01 -10.47
CA ALA A 711 2.01 -7.95 -9.37
C ALA A 711 0.97 -9.08 -9.44
N LEU A 712 -0.29 -8.76 -9.76
CA LEU A 712 -1.34 -9.76 -10.03
C LEU A 712 -1.03 -10.60 -11.29
N ALA A 713 -0.52 -9.98 -12.36
CA ALA A 713 -0.11 -10.70 -13.57
C ALA A 713 1.02 -11.72 -13.29
N SER A 714 1.97 -11.39 -12.41
CA SER A 714 3.03 -12.33 -12.01
C SER A 714 2.46 -13.61 -11.38
N ALA A 715 1.38 -13.50 -10.59
CA ALA A 715 0.68 -14.66 -10.04
C ALA A 715 -0.03 -15.48 -11.12
N LYS A 716 -0.78 -14.82 -12.01
CA LYS A 716 -1.50 -15.46 -13.13
C LYS A 716 -0.58 -16.29 -14.01
N TYR A 717 0.61 -15.79 -14.34
CA TYR A 717 1.55 -16.49 -15.24
C TYR A 717 2.53 -17.44 -14.52
N ALA A 718 2.80 -17.25 -13.22
CA ALA A 718 3.53 -18.23 -12.40
C ALA A 718 2.66 -19.45 -12.06
N ALA A 719 1.35 -19.27 -11.86
CA ALA A 719 0.47 -20.32 -11.35
C ALA A 719 0.46 -21.62 -12.18
N PRO A 720 0.47 -21.63 -13.53
CA PRO A 720 0.59 -22.86 -14.31
C PRO A 720 1.94 -23.58 -14.15
N GLN A 721 3.03 -22.83 -14.02
CA GLN A 721 4.38 -23.39 -13.82
C GLN A 721 4.53 -24.00 -12.42
N ILE A 722 3.92 -23.38 -11.41
CA ILE A 722 3.86 -23.91 -10.04
C ILE A 722 2.96 -25.17 -9.99
N ASP A 723 1.79 -25.19 -10.65
CA ASP A 723 0.91 -26.37 -10.80
C ASP A 723 1.71 -27.57 -11.37
N GLN A 724 2.54 -27.34 -12.41
CA GLN A 724 3.39 -28.37 -13.03
C GLN A 724 4.44 -28.96 -12.06
N LEU A 725 5.09 -28.14 -11.22
CA LEU A 725 6.04 -28.62 -10.22
C LEU A 725 5.34 -29.33 -9.06
N LEU A 726 4.26 -28.75 -8.54
CA LEU A 726 3.46 -29.33 -7.46
C LEU A 726 2.92 -30.71 -7.85
N HIS A 727 2.60 -30.95 -9.12
CA HIS A 727 2.24 -32.29 -9.60
C HIS A 727 3.35 -33.35 -9.40
N LYS A 728 4.64 -32.98 -9.46
CA LYS A 728 5.80 -33.90 -9.26
C LYS A 728 6.13 -34.19 -7.79
N SER A 729 5.77 -33.29 -6.86
CA SER A 729 6.09 -33.44 -5.43
C SER A 729 5.39 -34.66 -4.80
N ASN A 730 6.00 -35.25 -3.76
CA ASN A 730 5.44 -36.35 -2.96
C ASN A 730 5.41 -36.05 -1.45
N SER A 731 5.42 -34.77 -1.08
CA SER A 731 5.42 -34.33 0.33
C SER A 731 4.14 -34.72 1.09
N LYS A 732 4.24 -34.80 2.41
CA LYS A 732 3.12 -35.16 3.31
C LYS A 732 2.25 -33.92 3.59
N PRO A 733 0.91 -34.04 3.63
CA PRO A 733 0.01 -32.91 3.86
C PRO A 733 0.29 -32.19 5.19
N VAL A 734 0.44 -30.87 5.13
CA VAL A 734 0.64 -30.02 6.30
C VAL A 734 -0.72 -29.68 6.92
N ASN A 735 -0.92 -29.94 8.22
CA ASN A 735 -2.13 -29.49 8.92
C ASN A 735 -2.04 -27.98 9.19
N LEU A 736 -2.42 -27.17 8.20
CA LEU A 736 -2.28 -25.71 8.25
C LEU A 736 -3.03 -25.06 9.41
N ARG A 737 -4.16 -25.63 9.87
CA ARG A 737 -4.86 -25.13 11.08
C ARG A 737 -4.00 -25.28 12.34
N LYS A 738 -3.45 -26.47 12.60
CA LYS A 738 -2.55 -26.72 13.74
C LYS A 738 -1.25 -25.93 13.59
N PHE A 739 -0.77 -25.76 12.36
CA PHE A 739 0.39 -24.93 12.04
C PHE A 739 0.16 -23.46 12.45
N THR A 740 -0.91 -22.82 11.97
CA THR A 740 -1.27 -21.43 12.34
C THR A 740 -1.42 -21.28 13.86
N GLN A 741 -2.02 -22.25 14.54
CA GLN A 741 -2.18 -22.22 16.00
C GLN A 741 -0.83 -22.21 16.76
N SER A 742 0.23 -22.85 16.24
CA SER A 742 1.53 -22.90 16.91
C SER A 742 2.28 -21.56 16.97
N PHE A 743 1.89 -20.58 16.13
CA PHE A 743 2.45 -19.22 16.16
C PHE A 743 1.70 -18.26 17.10
N GLN A 744 0.56 -18.67 17.68
CA GLN A 744 -0.21 -17.80 18.57
C GLN A 744 0.57 -17.51 19.86
N ALA A 745 0.97 -16.25 20.04
CA ALA A 745 1.62 -15.80 21.27
C ALA A 745 0.57 -15.46 22.33
N ARG A 746 0.83 -15.83 23.59
CA ARG A 746 -0.07 -15.62 24.73
C ARG A 746 0.65 -14.95 25.89
N LEU A 747 -0.02 -13.98 26.50
CA LEU A 747 0.38 -13.40 27.79
C LEU A 747 -0.02 -14.37 28.91
N THR A 748 0.95 -14.84 29.69
CA THR A 748 0.73 -15.87 30.74
C THR A 748 0.92 -15.35 32.16
N ASP A 749 1.57 -14.20 32.35
CA ASP A 749 1.63 -13.49 33.64
C ASP A 749 1.88 -11.98 33.45
N LEU A 750 1.46 -11.19 34.45
CA LEU A 750 1.52 -9.73 34.53
C LEU A 750 1.84 -9.29 35.96
N GLN A 751 3.01 -8.69 36.17
CA GLN A 751 3.43 -8.13 37.47
C GLN A 751 3.75 -6.64 37.34
N GLN A 752 3.12 -5.79 38.15
CA GLN A 752 3.53 -4.39 38.29
C GLN A 752 4.84 -4.35 39.09
N ILE A 753 5.85 -3.61 38.61
CA ILE A 753 7.17 -3.56 39.23
C ILE A 753 7.65 -2.14 39.60
N ALA A 754 7.12 -1.12 38.92
CA ALA A 754 7.22 0.30 39.28
C ALA A 754 5.94 1.01 38.76
N PRO A 755 5.64 2.27 39.14
CA PRO A 755 4.37 2.92 38.77
C PRO A 755 4.05 2.93 37.26
N ASP A 756 5.07 3.05 36.42
CA ASP A 756 4.95 3.06 34.96
C ASP A 756 5.64 1.86 34.27
N GLN A 757 5.88 0.75 34.98
CA GLN A 757 6.54 -0.44 34.43
C GLN A 757 5.86 -1.75 34.83
N VAL A 758 5.69 -2.63 33.85
CA VAL A 758 5.11 -3.97 33.99
C VAL A 758 6.09 -5.02 33.47
N LEU A 759 6.30 -6.07 34.27
CA LEU A 759 6.93 -7.32 33.86
C LEU A 759 5.85 -8.22 33.24
N VAL A 760 6.11 -8.72 32.04
CA VAL A 760 5.25 -9.68 31.33
C VAL A 760 5.96 -11.03 31.20
N THR A 761 5.21 -12.12 31.37
CA THR A 761 5.63 -13.46 30.91
C THR A 761 4.79 -13.85 29.70
N ILE A 762 5.44 -14.32 28.64
CA ILE A 762 4.85 -14.60 27.33
C ILE A 762 5.20 -16.02 26.92
N GLN A 763 4.21 -16.77 26.40
CA GLN A 763 4.41 -18.04 25.70
C GLN A 763 4.34 -17.82 24.18
N ALA A 764 5.39 -18.21 23.44
CA ALA A 764 5.48 -18.10 21.98
C ALA A 764 6.53 -19.06 21.40
N LEU A 765 6.28 -20.38 21.49
CA LEU A 765 7.26 -21.44 21.19
C LEU A 765 7.92 -21.31 19.81
N GLU A 766 7.14 -21.18 18.73
CA GLU A 766 7.69 -21.09 17.37
C GLU A 766 8.54 -19.84 17.13
N HIS A 767 8.23 -18.73 17.80
CA HIS A 767 9.01 -17.50 17.69
C HIS A 767 10.41 -17.67 18.31
N LEU A 768 10.51 -18.39 19.43
CA LEU A 768 11.77 -18.56 20.15
C LEU A 768 12.78 -19.50 19.47
N LYS A 769 12.35 -20.40 18.58
CA LYS A 769 13.23 -21.41 17.95
C LYS A 769 14.48 -20.81 17.29
N ASN A 770 14.29 -19.73 16.52
CA ASN A 770 15.36 -19.01 15.82
C ASN A 770 15.73 -17.68 16.53
N TYR A 771 15.40 -17.55 17.83
CA TYR A 771 15.85 -16.41 18.63
C TYR A 771 17.36 -16.50 18.89
N GLN A 772 18.04 -15.36 18.75
CA GLN A 772 19.46 -15.22 19.04
C GLN A 772 19.65 -13.96 19.90
N LEU A 773 20.69 -13.94 20.73
CA LEU A 773 20.93 -12.84 21.66
C LEU A 773 21.04 -11.51 20.89
N GLY A 774 20.32 -10.48 21.31
CA GLY A 774 20.26 -9.19 20.59
C GLY A 774 19.21 -9.12 19.47
N HIS A 775 18.48 -10.19 19.16
CA HIS A 775 17.18 -10.04 18.49
C HIS A 775 16.14 -9.41 19.44
N PHE A 776 15.11 -8.79 18.88
CA PHE A 776 13.97 -8.27 19.64
C PHE A 776 12.66 -8.47 18.89
N TYR A 777 11.54 -8.33 19.60
CA TYR A 777 10.19 -8.41 19.04
C TYR A 777 9.45 -7.10 19.28
N LYS A 778 8.30 -6.93 18.62
CA LYS A 778 7.31 -5.93 18.99
C LYS A 778 6.04 -6.62 19.48
N ILE A 779 5.60 -6.28 20.68
CA ILE A 779 4.32 -6.70 21.25
C ILE A 779 3.20 -5.74 20.84
N GLN A 780 2.03 -6.28 20.55
CA GLN A 780 0.81 -5.50 20.37
C GLN A 780 -0.41 -6.34 20.78
N CYS A 781 -1.44 -5.72 21.35
CA CYS A 781 -2.67 -6.39 21.73
C CYS A 781 -3.68 -6.55 20.57
N TYR A 782 -4.71 -7.37 20.82
CA TYR A 782 -5.87 -7.52 19.94
C TYR A 782 -6.85 -6.35 20.05
N PRO A 783 -7.69 -6.10 19.03
CA PRO A 783 -8.81 -5.17 19.16
C PRO A 783 -9.64 -5.52 20.40
N ASN A 784 -10.08 -4.49 21.13
CA ASN A 784 -10.87 -4.59 22.37
C ASN A 784 -10.14 -5.22 23.58
N SER A 785 -8.81 -5.41 23.52
CA SER A 785 -7.97 -5.77 24.67
C SER A 785 -8.09 -4.77 25.83
N THR A 786 -8.11 -5.29 27.06
CA THR A 786 -8.07 -4.50 28.30
C THR A 786 -6.67 -3.97 28.63
N HIS A 787 -5.62 -4.47 27.97
CA HIS A 787 -4.23 -4.10 28.19
C HIS A 787 -3.73 -3.08 27.16
N THR A 788 -4.40 -1.93 27.10
CA THR A 788 -4.16 -0.89 26.08
C THR A 788 -2.72 -0.37 26.04
N PHE A 789 -2.00 -0.45 27.17
CA PHE A 789 -0.58 -0.11 27.28
C PHE A 789 0.35 -1.00 26.43
N LEU A 790 -0.09 -2.20 26.02
CA LEU A 790 0.65 -3.09 25.10
C LEU A 790 0.77 -2.53 23.66
N LYS A 791 0.15 -1.38 23.33
CA LYS A 791 0.04 -0.84 21.95
C LYS A 791 1.41 -0.51 21.31
N GLY A 792 2.07 -1.53 20.77
CA GLY A 792 3.15 -1.41 19.79
C GLY A 792 4.57 -1.30 20.33
N GLN A 793 4.80 -1.68 21.59
CA GLN A 793 6.13 -1.59 22.23
C GLN A 793 7.11 -2.64 21.68
N ALA A 794 8.40 -2.31 21.68
CA ALA A 794 9.49 -3.25 21.40
C ALA A 794 10.02 -3.89 22.69
N ILE A 795 10.27 -5.20 22.67
CA ILE A 795 10.67 -6.00 23.83
C ILE A 795 11.88 -6.89 23.53
N SER A 796 12.79 -6.99 24.50
CA SER A 796 13.91 -7.94 24.50
C SER A 796 13.57 -9.11 25.44
N PRO A 797 13.52 -10.36 24.94
CA PRO A 797 13.36 -11.53 25.79
C PRO A 797 14.53 -11.73 26.77
N PHE A 798 14.18 -12.15 27.98
CA PHE A 798 15.07 -12.76 28.99
C PHE A 798 14.32 -13.89 29.72
N ASP A 799 14.99 -14.60 30.66
CA ASP A 799 14.44 -15.78 31.36
C ASP A 799 13.78 -16.81 30.39
N ILE A 800 14.42 -17.06 29.24
CA ILE A 800 13.87 -17.90 28.16
C ILE A 800 13.94 -19.38 28.55
N ASN A 801 12.79 -20.06 28.54
CA ASN A 801 12.69 -21.51 28.62
C ASN A 801 12.28 -22.09 27.25
N PRO A 802 13.19 -22.77 26.52
CA PRO A 802 12.89 -23.36 25.22
C PRO A 802 11.88 -24.53 25.24
N GLN A 803 11.73 -25.24 26.37
CA GLN A 803 10.86 -26.42 26.47
C GLN A 803 9.39 -26.02 26.58
N THR A 804 9.07 -25.02 27.41
CA THR A 804 7.71 -24.46 27.56
C THR A 804 7.38 -23.43 26.49
N GLY A 805 8.40 -22.91 25.79
CA GLY A 805 8.29 -21.79 24.86
C GLY A 805 7.99 -20.46 25.54
N THR A 806 8.38 -20.29 26.80
CA THR A 806 8.09 -19.08 27.60
C THR A 806 9.30 -18.17 27.78
N PHE A 807 9.08 -16.86 27.82
CA PHE A 807 10.10 -15.85 28.13
C PHE A 807 9.50 -14.67 28.91
N LYS A 808 10.35 -13.82 29.49
CA LYS A 808 9.95 -12.57 30.14
C LYS A 808 10.44 -11.34 29.38
N ALA A 809 9.71 -10.23 29.56
CA ALA A 809 10.12 -8.90 29.10
C ALA A 809 9.59 -7.81 30.05
N ILE A 810 10.19 -6.62 30.02
CA ILE A 810 9.66 -5.42 30.69
C ILE A 810 9.14 -4.45 29.63
N ILE A 811 8.04 -3.79 29.96
CA ILE A 811 7.35 -2.79 29.14
C ILE A 811 6.91 -1.60 29.99
N LYS A 812 6.75 -0.43 29.36
CA LYS A 812 6.24 0.79 30.01
C LYS A 812 4.71 0.75 30.07
N GLY A 813 4.13 1.09 31.21
CA GLY A 813 2.69 1.15 31.42
C GLY A 813 2.28 0.76 32.84
N SER A 814 0.97 0.73 33.08
CA SER A 814 0.39 0.29 34.35
C SER A 814 -0.63 -0.80 34.08
N ARG A 815 -0.68 -1.82 34.94
CA ARG A 815 -1.54 -2.99 34.82
C ARG A 815 -3.00 -2.58 34.92
N GLN A 816 -3.71 -2.64 33.80
CA GLN A 816 -5.13 -2.27 33.69
C GLN A 816 -6.07 -3.42 34.04
N SER A 817 -5.65 -4.68 33.88
CA SER A 817 -6.44 -5.85 34.30
C SER A 817 -5.58 -7.00 34.86
N LYS A 818 -6.23 -8.03 35.42
CA LYS A 818 -5.62 -9.33 35.74
C LYS A 818 -5.71 -10.34 34.59
N ASP A 819 -6.52 -10.07 33.55
CA ASP A 819 -6.82 -11.02 32.46
C ASP A 819 -5.57 -11.44 31.65
N LEU A 820 -5.60 -12.66 31.09
CA LEU A 820 -4.50 -13.27 30.34
C LEU A 820 -4.92 -13.62 28.90
N GLU A 821 -4.58 -12.74 27.96
CA GLU A 821 -5.03 -12.75 26.57
C GLU A 821 -4.01 -13.27 25.54
N GLN A 822 -4.47 -13.46 24.30
CA GLN A 822 -3.59 -13.58 23.13
C GLN A 822 -2.98 -12.22 22.77
N ILE A 823 -1.77 -12.25 22.22
CA ILE A 823 -1.02 -11.05 21.81
C ILE A 823 -0.35 -11.29 20.45
N TYR A 824 -0.09 -10.21 19.72
CA TYR A 824 0.77 -10.23 18.54
C TYR A 824 2.22 -10.07 18.96
N LEU A 825 3.10 -10.91 18.39
CA LEU A 825 4.53 -10.88 18.62
C LEU A 825 5.27 -10.77 17.29
N MET A 826 5.43 -9.54 16.79
CA MET A 826 6.05 -9.30 15.49
C MET A 826 7.58 -9.42 15.57
N GLY A 827 8.17 -10.42 14.89
CA GLY A 827 9.63 -10.61 14.84
C GLY A 827 10.10 -12.07 14.70
N PRO A 828 11.40 -12.36 14.94
CA PRO A 828 12.40 -11.43 15.45
C PRO A 828 12.83 -10.36 14.43
N VAL A 829 13.30 -9.24 14.95
CA VAL A 829 13.97 -8.15 14.22
C VAL A 829 15.29 -7.78 14.93
N GLY A 830 16.08 -6.89 14.33
CA GLY A 830 17.47 -6.67 14.74
C GLY A 830 18.47 -7.52 13.97
N ALA A 831 19.67 -7.65 14.51
CA ALA A 831 20.64 -8.67 14.15
C ALA A 831 21.30 -9.22 15.42
N PRO A 832 21.88 -10.43 15.41
CA PRO A 832 22.48 -11.02 16.58
C PRO A 832 23.65 -10.17 17.14
N LEU A 833 23.77 -10.14 18.46
CA LEU A 833 24.92 -9.60 19.17
C LEU A 833 26.13 -10.54 18.97
N GLN A 834 27.13 -10.07 18.23
CA GLN A 834 28.34 -10.83 17.91
C GLN A 834 29.44 -10.60 18.95
N LEU A 835 29.37 -11.28 20.09
CA LEU A 835 30.44 -11.25 21.09
C LEU A 835 31.74 -11.93 20.59
N SER A 836 32.85 -11.67 21.27
CA SER A 836 34.11 -12.42 21.05
C SER A 836 33.98 -13.90 21.46
N PRO A 837 34.84 -14.80 20.94
CA PRO A 837 34.96 -16.17 21.48
C PRO A 837 35.27 -16.13 22.99
N SER A 838 34.58 -16.97 23.77
CA SER A 838 34.70 -17.03 25.24
C SER A 838 34.48 -15.68 25.96
N ALA A 839 33.67 -14.78 25.40
CA ALA A 839 33.54 -13.40 25.89
C ALA A 839 33.21 -13.27 27.38
N GLN A 840 33.94 -12.36 28.02
CA GLN A 840 33.68 -11.86 29.38
C GLN A 840 33.27 -10.39 29.28
N VAL A 841 31.99 -10.13 29.58
CA VAL A 841 31.31 -8.88 29.25
C VAL A 841 31.26 -7.94 30.45
N GLN A 842 31.60 -6.67 30.23
CA GLN A 842 31.15 -5.56 31.08
C GLN A 842 29.93 -4.88 30.47
N VAL A 843 28.93 -4.50 31.28
CA VAL A 843 27.76 -3.71 30.82
C VAL A 843 27.68 -2.35 31.52
N VAL A 844 27.62 -1.25 30.76
CA VAL A 844 27.44 0.12 31.28
C VAL A 844 26.12 0.71 30.77
N THR A 845 25.19 1.00 31.68
CA THR A 845 23.81 1.32 31.31
C THR A 845 23.14 2.34 32.25
N ALA A 846 22.08 3.01 31.77
CA ALA A 846 21.12 3.68 32.64
C ALA A 846 20.19 2.66 33.32
N ASN A 847 19.69 2.99 34.50
CA ASN A 847 18.70 2.19 35.23
C ASN A 847 17.36 2.00 34.46
N THR A 848 17.08 2.85 33.47
CA THR A 848 15.86 2.83 32.65
C THR A 848 15.99 2.08 31.31
N ASP A 849 17.16 1.50 30.99
CA ASP A 849 17.37 0.79 29.73
C ASP A 849 16.97 -0.69 29.83
N TYR A 850 15.66 -0.97 29.69
CA TYR A 850 15.10 -2.32 29.78
C TYR A 850 15.78 -3.34 28.85
N TYR A 851 16.32 -2.88 27.70
CA TYR A 851 16.97 -3.74 26.71
C TYR A 851 18.35 -4.19 27.18
N LEU A 852 19.21 -3.27 27.64
CA LEU A 852 20.51 -3.66 28.19
C LEU A 852 20.37 -4.45 29.48
N LEU A 853 19.41 -4.14 30.35
CA LEU A 853 19.15 -4.92 31.57
C LEU A 853 18.72 -6.37 31.22
N SER A 854 17.84 -6.56 30.24
CA SER A 854 17.43 -7.89 29.74
C SER A 854 18.61 -8.69 29.18
N LEU A 855 19.50 -8.05 28.42
CA LEU A 855 20.73 -8.68 27.93
C LEU A 855 21.70 -9.01 29.06
N THR A 856 21.91 -8.10 30.01
CA THR A 856 22.77 -8.30 31.19
C THR A 856 22.35 -9.56 31.94
N LYS A 857 21.04 -9.75 32.18
CA LYS A 857 20.54 -10.95 32.86
C LYS A 857 20.71 -12.23 32.04
N THR A 858 20.59 -12.13 30.71
CA THR A 858 20.82 -13.24 29.78
C THR A 858 22.31 -13.58 29.61
N LEU A 859 23.22 -12.66 29.90
CA LEU A 859 24.67 -12.89 29.97
C LEU A 859 25.08 -13.48 31.32
N ALA A 860 24.45 -13.04 32.42
CA ALA A 860 24.64 -13.62 33.74
C ALA A 860 24.26 -15.11 33.78
N SER A 861 23.09 -15.48 33.24
CA SER A 861 22.66 -16.90 33.16
C SER A 861 23.48 -17.76 32.18
N ARG A 862 24.45 -17.17 31.48
CA ARG A 862 25.43 -17.86 30.60
C ARG A 862 26.86 -17.86 31.18
N ASN A 863 27.07 -17.30 32.37
CA ASN A 863 28.41 -17.06 32.96
C ASN A 863 29.33 -16.22 32.07
N GLN A 864 28.75 -15.32 31.26
CA GLN A 864 29.46 -14.41 30.33
C GLN A 864 29.52 -12.96 30.85
N LEU A 865 28.95 -12.67 32.01
CA LEU A 865 28.95 -11.34 32.63
C LEU A 865 30.04 -11.25 33.70
N ALA A 866 31.08 -10.46 33.44
CA ALA A 866 32.19 -10.24 34.37
C ALA A 866 31.93 -9.07 35.34
N SER A 867 31.24 -8.03 34.87
CA SER A 867 30.87 -6.86 35.68
C SER A 867 29.78 -6.02 35.02
N TYR A 868 29.24 -5.06 35.76
CA TYR A 868 28.36 -4.03 35.21
C TYR A 868 28.51 -2.71 35.98
N THR A 869 27.94 -1.64 35.44
CA THR A 869 27.83 -0.33 36.07
C THR A 869 26.52 0.30 35.65
N VAL A 870 25.69 0.67 36.62
CA VAL A 870 24.38 1.27 36.36
C VAL A 870 24.33 2.69 36.92
N GLN A 871 24.14 3.66 36.03
CA GLN A 871 23.90 5.04 36.44
C GLN A 871 22.44 5.19 36.88
N LYS A 872 22.26 5.61 38.13
CA LYS A 872 20.98 6.05 38.69
C LYS A 872 20.73 7.49 38.24
N SER A 873 19.48 7.80 37.91
CA SER A 873 19.02 9.17 37.72
C SER A 873 18.49 9.71 39.04
N ASP A 874 18.77 10.98 39.36
CA ASP A 874 18.33 11.61 40.62
C ASP A 874 16.80 11.72 40.76
N THR A 875 16.07 11.45 39.67
CA THR A 875 14.60 11.39 39.62
C THR A 875 14.10 9.98 39.27
N ASP A 876 14.12 9.05 40.23
CA ASP A 876 13.00 8.11 40.47
C ASP A 876 13.25 7.23 41.71
N GLN A 877 12.17 6.85 42.42
CA GLN A 877 12.23 6.10 43.68
C GLN A 877 12.35 4.57 43.53
N THR A 878 12.45 4.03 42.31
CA THR A 878 12.47 2.59 42.04
C THR A 878 13.80 2.13 41.47
N ASN A 879 14.54 1.31 42.24
CA ASN A 879 15.81 0.74 41.79
C ASN A 879 15.57 -0.49 40.90
N LEU A 880 15.10 -0.25 39.67
CA LEU A 880 14.88 -1.23 38.60
C LEU A 880 15.96 -2.32 38.52
N PHE A 881 17.21 -1.93 38.70
CA PHE A 881 18.35 -2.81 38.70
C PHE A 881 18.23 -3.99 39.68
N ASP A 882 17.76 -3.75 40.90
CA ASP A 882 17.69 -4.76 41.97
C ASP A 882 16.66 -5.87 41.66
N LEU A 883 15.68 -5.58 40.78
CA LEU A 883 14.73 -6.57 40.27
C LEU A 883 15.36 -7.54 39.26
N PHE A 884 16.42 -7.12 38.57
CA PHE A 884 17.22 -8.01 37.72
C PHE A 884 18.31 -8.73 38.53
N PHE A 885 18.90 -8.04 39.52
CA PHE A 885 20.05 -8.51 40.31
C PHE A 885 19.89 -8.12 41.80
N PRO A 886 19.19 -8.94 42.61
CA PRO A 886 18.96 -8.63 44.03
C PRO A 886 20.18 -8.84 44.92
N THR A 887 21.33 -9.26 44.36
CA THR A 887 22.60 -9.45 45.04
C THR A 887 23.70 -8.63 44.39
N ALA A 888 24.66 -8.17 45.20
CA ALA A 888 25.84 -7.45 44.73
C ALA A 888 26.63 -8.28 43.68
N PRO A 889 27.29 -7.63 42.71
CA PRO A 889 27.92 -8.33 41.60
C PRO A 889 29.03 -9.29 42.07
N GLN A 890 29.00 -10.52 41.55
CA GLN A 890 30.19 -11.37 41.54
C GLN A 890 31.21 -10.74 40.59
N THR A 891 32.16 -10.01 41.16
CA THR A 891 33.30 -9.45 40.44
C THR A 891 34.32 -10.56 40.18
N THR A 892 34.21 -11.21 39.02
CA THR A 892 35.22 -12.18 38.59
C THR A 892 36.49 -11.43 38.19
N ALA A 893 37.66 -11.93 38.64
CA ALA A 893 38.96 -11.34 38.29
C ALA A 893 39.41 -11.62 36.83
N THR A 894 38.52 -12.18 36.01
CA THR A 894 38.76 -12.48 34.59
C THR A 894 38.85 -11.21 33.74
N PRO A 895 39.80 -11.15 32.78
CA PRO A 895 39.92 -9.99 31.89
C PRO A 895 38.67 -9.83 31.02
N ILE A 896 38.15 -8.60 30.98
CA ILE A 896 37.01 -8.21 30.14
C ILE A 896 37.44 -8.22 28.68
N THR A 897 36.65 -8.85 27.80
CA THR A 897 36.88 -8.89 26.35
C THR A 897 35.94 -7.97 25.58
N ASP A 898 34.73 -7.77 26.10
CA ASP A 898 33.62 -7.08 25.41
C ASP A 898 32.95 -6.08 26.36
N LEU A 899 32.66 -4.87 25.88
CA LEU A 899 32.02 -3.79 26.66
C LEU A 899 30.70 -3.37 26.01
N LEU A 900 29.57 -3.81 26.57
CA LEU A 900 28.24 -3.34 26.15
C LEU A 900 27.94 -1.99 26.82
N ILE A 901 27.57 -0.97 26.04
CA ILE A 901 27.34 0.37 26.57
C ILE A 901 26.17 1.08 25.87
N SER A 902 25.29 1.73 26.64
CA SER A 902 24.23 2.57 26.07
C SER A 902 24.83 3.87 25.50
N GLY A 903 24.31 4.33 24.36
CA GLY A 903 24.90 5.41 23.57
C GLY A 903 25.14 6.74 24.30
N THR A 904 24.37 7.05 25.35
CA THR A 904 24.55 8.24 26.20
C THR A 904 25.74 8.15 27.17
N HIS A 905 26.34 6.97 27.35
CA HIS A 905 27.40 6.74 28.33
C HIS A 905 28.77 6.48 27.69
N LEU A 906 28.87 6.31 26.36
CA LEU A 906 30.16 6.17 25.70
C LEU A 906 30.86 7.54 25.63
N THR A 907 31.84 7.75 26.49
CA THR A 907 32.75 8.90 26.43
C THR A 907 34.00 8.56 25.62
N TYR A 908 34.69 9.59 25.11
CA TYR A 908 36.00 9.44 24.46
C TYR A 908 37.02 8.73 25.37
N GLU A 909 37.01 9.01 26.67
CA GLU A 909 37.88 8.35 27.64
C GLU A 909 37.57 6.86 27.79
N ILE A 910 36.29 6.47 27.87
CA ILE A 910 35.89 5.04 27.90
C ILE A 910 36.32 4.34 26.62
N ALA A 911 36.15 4.98 25.46
CA ALA A 911 36.61 4.44 24.19
C ALA A 911 38.13 4.23 24.16
N THR A 912 38.90 5.23 24.59
CA THR A 912 40.37 5.18 24.64
C THR A 912 40.87 4.11 25.61
N ARG A 913 40.32 4.03 26.82
CA ARG A 913 40.67 3.02 27.84
C ARG A 913 40.34 1.60 27.38
N ALA A 914 39.23 1.40 26.67
CA ALA A 914 38.86 0.11 26.09
C ALA A 914 39.81 -0.28 24.93
N GLN A 915 40.13 0.66 24.04
CA GLN A 915 41.09 0.46 22.95
C GLN A 915 42.49 0.09 23.46
N GLN A 916 42.99 0.79 24.49
CA GLN A 916 44.27 0.49 25.15
C GLN A 916 44.32 -0.94 25.74
N LYS A 917 43.18 -1.50 26.15
CA LYS A 917 43.04 -2.85 26.68
C LYS A 917 42.58 -3.88 25.64
N ASN A 918 42.50 -3.49 24.36
CA ASN A 918 42.00 -4.31 23.25
C ASN A 918 40.57 -4.88 23.49
N ILE A 919 39.73 -4.14 24.22
CA ILE A 919 38.35 -4.52 24.56
C ILE A 919 37.41 -4.12 23.41
N ARG A 920 36.60 -5.07 22.94
CA ARG A 920 35.60 -4.88 21.90
C ARG A 920 34.39 -4.12 22.46
N ILE A 921 34.29 -2.82 22.16
CA ILE A 921 33.13 -2.02 22.55
C ILE A 921 31.93 -2.40 21.67
N HIS A 922 30.77 -2.55 22.29
CA HIS A 922 29.45 -2.76 21.70
C HIS A 922 28.54 -1.60 22.10
N GLN A 923 28.50 -0.53 21.30
CA GLN A 923 27.66 0.63 21.61
C GLN A 923 26.22 0.41 21.13
N LYS A 924 25.25 0.41 22.05
CA LYS A 924 23.81 0.39 21.74
C LYS A 924 23.34 1.78 21.32
N MET A 925 22.84 1.91 20.09
CA MET A 925 22.46 3.21 19.52
C MET A 925 20.94 3.41 19.40
N GLY A 926 20.41 4.21 20.33
CA GLY A 926 19.00 4.57 20.42
C GLY A 926 18.14 3.61 21.25
N GLY A 927 16.95 4.06 21.64
CA GLY A 927 15.96 3.22 22.31
C GLY A 927 15.26 2.28 21.31
N PRO A 928 14.86 1.04 21.69
CA PRO A 928 14.17 0.13 20.77
C PRO A 928 12.76 0.59 20.32
N LEU A 929 12.19 1.60 20.97
CA LEU A 929 10.75 1.77 21.13
C LEU A 929 10.05 2.62 20.04
N GLN A 930 10.76 3.39 19.22
CA GLN A 930 10.14 4.30 18.25
C GLN A 930 9.73 3.62 16.92
N CYS A 931 10.53 2.65 16.46
CA CYS A 931 10.57 2.28 15.04
C CYS A 931 9.30 1.59 14.49
N MET A 932 8.60 0.76 15.28
CA MET A 932 7.67 -0.25 14.72
C MET A 932 6.16 -0.01 14.90
N MET A 933 5.73 1.20 15.33
CA MET A 933 4.47 1.91 14.97
C MET A 933 4.26 3.17 15.84
N GLY A 934 5.25 4.08 15.84
CA GLY A 934 5.13 5.44 16.40
C GLY A 934 5.90 6.53 15.62
N GLY A 935 6.46 6.18 14.45
CA GLY A 935 7.47 6.96 13.73
C GLY A 935 8.88 6.75 14.32
N ILE A 936 9.93 6.45 13.56
CA ILE A 936 10.19 6.48 12.10
C ILE A 936 10.86 5.14 11.68
N CYS A 937 10.80 4.71 10.41
CA CYS A 937 11.14 3.32 10.00
C CYS A 937 12.14 3.16 8.82
N ALA A 938 13.10 4.07 8.67
CA ALA A 938 14.11 4.04 7.60
C ALA A 938 15.26 3.07 7.91
N HIS A 939 14.98 1.77 7.86
CA HIS A 939 15.94 0.69 7.60
C HIS A 939 17.34 0.80 8.26
N CYS A 940 17.39 1.20 9.53
CA CYS A 940 18.53 1.00 10.44
C CYS A 940 19.79 1.82 10.15
N LEU A 941 19.68 3.09 9.74
CA LEU A 941 20.87 3.89 9.38
C LEU A 941 21.07 5.20 10.16
N LYS A 942 22.30 5.31 10.67
CA LYS A 942 23.17 6.49 10.82
C LYS A 942 24.64 5.93 10.83
N PRO A 943 25.75 6.69 10.64
CA PRO A 943 27.14 6.11 10.58
C PRO A 943 27.90 5.99 11.96
N ASN A 944 29.15 5.52 12.06
CA ASN A 944 29.90 5.22 13.33
C ASN A 944 30.65 6.39 14.07
N PRO A 945 30.34 6.76 15.33
CA PRO A 945 30.85 7.94 16.04
C PRO A 945 32.33 7.94 16.51
N ALA A 946 33.22 7.12 15.92
CA ALA A 946 34.67 7.27 16.10
C ALA A 946 35.23 8.56 15.46
N SER A 947 34.46 9.21 14.57
CA SER A 947 34.90 10.36 13.77
C SER A 947 33.75 11.35 13.56
N PRO A 948 33.97 12.68 13.71
CA PRO A 948 33.00 13.69 13.29
C PRO A 948 32.63 13.51 11.81
N GLY A 949 31.32 13.38 11.54
CA GLY A 949 30.78 12.92 10.25
C GLY A 949 29.92 11.64 10.33
N GLN A 950 29.65 11.12 11.53
CA GLN A 950 29.04 9.80 11.77
C GLN A 950 28.15 9.77 13.07
N TRP A 951 27.05 8.96 13.18
CA TRP A 951 25.94 9.12 14.19
C TRP A 951 25.05 7.92 14.79
N LEU A 952 24.95 6.65 14.31
CA LEU A 952 24.19 5.45 14.89
C LEU A 952 22.64 5.49 15.19
N TYR A 953 21.80 4.69 14.47
CA TYR A 953 20.43 4.18 14.77
C TYR A 953 20.31 2.74 14.23
N ALA A 954 19.67 1.77 14.92
CA ALA A 954 19.73 0.36 14.47
C ALA A 954 18.52 -0.58 14.74
N CYS A 955 18.14 -1.34 13.71
CA CYS A 955 17.31 -2.56 13.74
C CYS A 955 17.89 -3.67 12.80
N GLN A 956 19.18 -3.57 12.46
CA GLN A 956 20.03 -4.63 11.91
C GLN A 956 21.46 -4.26 12.32
N GLY A 957 21.96 -4.86 13.41
CA GLY A 957 23.19 -4.45 14.10
C GLY A 957 22.92 -3.42 15.20
N GLN A 958 22.21 -3.81 16.27
CA GLN A 958 21.89 -2.91 17.39
C GLN A 958 23.11 -2.41 18.18
N PHE A 959 24.25 -3.07 17.98
CA PHE A 959 25.54 -2.78 18.59
C PHE A 959 26.59 -2.52 17.53
N ILE A 960 27.47 -1.57 17.81
CA ILE A 960 28.58 -1.19 16.94
C ILE A 960 29.87 -1.64 17.58
N ASN A 961 30.63 -2.40 16.81
CA ASN A 961 31.91 -2.96 17.18
C ASN A 961 33.01 -1.93 16.92
N PHE A 962 33.73 -1.53 17.98
CA PHE A 962 34.97 -0.79 17.83
C PHE A 962 36.13 -1.78 17.82
N THR A 963 36.72 -2.00 16.64
CA THR A 963 37.87 -2.88 16.43
C THR A 963 38.90 -2.16 15.56
N GLN A 964 40.03 -1.78 16.17
CA GLN A 964 41.26 -1.25 15.56
C GLN A 964 41.12 -0.57 14.18
N THR A 965 40.50 0.61 14.14
CA THR A 965 40.73 1.55 13.04
C THR A 965 42.08 2.23 13.25
N SER A 966 43.07 1.89 12.42
CA SER A 966 44.32 2.66 12.31
C SER A 966 43.99 4.11 11.95
N GLY A 967 44.60 5.06 12.65
CA GLY A 967 44.17 6.46 12.59
C GLY A 967 44.68 7.21 11.36
N HIS A 968 43.92 8.22 10.95
CA HIS A 968 44.40 9.60 10.85
C HIS A 968 43.26 10.54 11.30
N LEU A 969 43.62 11.73 11.79
CA LEU A 969 42.70 12.79 12.25
C LEU A 969 42.42 13.77 11.10
#